data_AF-A0A8H5IEJ7-F1
#
_entry.id   AF-A0A8H5IEJ7-F1
#
_cell.length_a   1.000
_cell.length_b   1.000
_cell.length_c   1.000
_cell.angle_alpha   90.00
_cell.angle_beta   90.00
_cell.angle_gamma   90.00
#
_symmetry.space_group_name_H-M   'P 1'
#
loop_
_entity.id
_entity.type
_entity.pdbx_description
1 polymer ?
#
loop_
_entity_poly.entity_id
_entity_poly.type
_entity_poly.pdbx_seq_one_letter_code
_entity_poly.pdbx_strand_id
1 'polypeptide(L)'
;MVNSINSRLELSYLSSNSPTMSTPNEFIDADSTMDTHATEASLLDGGPPKSNHDISNEHAFKRRFMPGRIFADVVSVLLPLALLGFAIAVMLLDGDFVQKEVYSRWENAITVTASIFPILFASVVGRMVYEAARWKLEKGATLDLLEQLIGSRTVGSTFTTQIYLGKFNLLGVSLLLLWAFSPLGSQSVLRMLRTELVQSKESSQIAYFTTDAPSYFHSSGELEQVSRRTFVQTMYSALLLSPLSAKQSTMDLWGNLKIPRLELNGDEANGRNWTNVPLSQKPDSYSALVGLPITSTSKGNTSFSIESSYIELECTKPTRNQSDSVNFEWTNPKLNITAVFANGTWHGSGSDNKTSWSIALDRFVDNYWTYGGGGNAGTPARFENETNMDVRPAKLFFETYFLWQVAAGEPYLRVTSQCDVMQRYVESHVTCKQLDRLSARNCSVTKQRLSRKDHASEGITMLSFPKTWDWVTRYLPQVMTSSVEADTVLRYIDDPKLERLGDSPESGFEILTDVSPQEFGRRLSQVFNTYLLLTQLMNLAWQGNADKRMSIEPNVTTSVEVTNLVEVYTVDWLWIVVFSISSAILFASGIVSTVFAHLALGPEVLGYASSVVRDSKYIDLSPDAGRKEAIEVTKMMSRKRVKYGFTDSMSEEGQPLVGVGLEDQVQSILGFGVYLSPPEVCTKSCLTALEAGYRHIDTAQYYANETEVGQAVQKSSVDRKDVFLTTKILEAGGSIDGSYAKCIESIEKLDPESGYVDLLLIHSPNSGAAKRKEMWQALERLYEDGKAKSIGVSNFGIKHIEELKQFAKVWPPHVNQIELHPWAQQRDAVEYCEKNNIVVEAYAPLVRNQKADNKILKSIASKHNVSPSQVLIRYCLQKNWVPLPKSDTPERIKANADVFGFDLDDMDMKALDDLDEGAAGAIVQAVDNY
;
A
#
# COMPACT_ATOMS: atom_id res chain seq x y z
N MET A 1 5.12 -37.61 27.81
CA MET A 1 5.93 -38.81 27.51
C MET A 1 7.28 -38.34 27.02
N VAL A 2 8.31 -38.72 27.78
CA VAL A 2 9.74 -38.51 27.53
C VAL A 2 10.30 -39.81 26.94
N ASN A 3 11.25 -39.71 26.01
CA ASN A 3 12.39 -40.63 25.70
C ASN A 3 12.68 -40.61 24.19
N SER A 4 13.83 -40.13 23.69
CA SER A 4 15.23 -40.58 23.87
C SER A 4 15.66 -41.47 22.71
N ILE A 5 16.72 -41.09 22.01
CA ILE A 5 17.96 -41.88 21.85
C ILE A 5 19.09 -40.94 21.38
N ASN A 6 20.16 -40.95 22.17
CA ASN A 6 21.50 -40.43 21.88
C ASN A 6 22.40 -41.58 21.40
N SER A 7 23.39 -41.30 20.57
CA SER A 7 24.63 -42.08 20.49
C SER A 7 25.84 -41.18 20.24
N ARG A 8 26.96 -41.53 20.86
CA ARG A 8 28.16 -40.73 21.20
C ARG A 8 29.43 -41.48 20.71
N LEU A 9 30.55 -40.75 20.55
CA LEU A 9 31.99 -41.16 20.61
C LEU A 9 32.56 -41.90 19.35
N GLU A 10 33.83 -41.82 18.89
CA GLU A 10 35.09 -41.07 19.17
C GLU A 10 36.18 -41.44 18.10
N LEU A 11 37.25 -40.62 17.95
CA LEU A 11 38.69 -40.91 17.57
C LEU A 11 39.01 -41.64 16.21
N SER A 12 40.09 -41.43 15.41
CA SER A 12 41.48 -40.96 15.56
C SER A 12 42.26 -40.88 14.19
N TYR A 13 43.31 -40.03 14.13
CA TYR A 13 44.63 -40.05 13.41
C TYR A 13 44.84 -40.43 11.91
N LEU A 14 45.54 -39.57 11.13
CA LEU A 14 46.93 -39.75 10.60
C LEU A 14 47.43 -38.58 9.71
N SER A 15 48.76 -38.46 9.60
CA SER A 15 49.61 -37.32 9.19
C SER A 15 50.08 -37.33 7.71
N SER A 16 50.62 -36.20 7.21
CA SER A 16 52.07 -36.05 6.89
C SER A 16 52.46 -34.79 6.07
N ASN A 17 53.57 -34.17 6.53
CA ASN A 17 54.67 -33.50 5.82
C ASN A 17 54.60 -32.02 5.34
N SER A 18 55.34 -31.19 6.10
CA SER A 18 56.06 -29.92 5.75
C SER A 18 57.28 -30.18 4.83
N PRO A 19 58.11 -29.19 4.36
CA PRO A 19 58.86 -28.16 5.15
C PRO A 19 58.85 -26.71 4.55
N THR A 20 58.66 -25.63 5.33
CA THR A 20 59.61 -24.73 6.07
C THR A 20 60.64 -23.91 5.27
N MET A 21 60.61 -22.57 5.43
CA MET A 21 61.69 -21.64 5.92
C MET A 21 61.28 -20.17 5.61
N SER A 22 61.05 -19.28 6.59
CA SER A 22 61.98 -18.44 7.40
C SER A 22 61.91 -16.94 7.01
N THR A 23 61.42 -16.12 7.95
CA THR A 23 61.76 -14.73 8.39
C THR A 23 62.97 -13.99 7.76
N PRO A 24 63.26 -12.71 8.11
CA PRO A 24 62.47 -11.46 8.24
C PRO A 24 63.21 -10.25 7.57
N ASN A 25 62.84 -9.01 7.91
CA ASN A 25 63.61 -7.74 7.88
C ASN A 25 63.32 -6.64 6.84
N GLU A 26 63.31 -5.43 7.43
CA GLU A 26 63.86 -4.15 6.95
C GLU A 26 62.98 -3.13 6.20
N PHE A 27 62.62 -2.09 6.98
CA PHE A 27 62.80 -0.67 6.69
C PHE A 27 63.46 -0.32 5.35
N ILE A 28 62.89 0.65 4.62
CA ILE A 28 63.59 1.80 4.01
C ILE A 28 62.53 2.85 3.61
N ASP A 29 62.78 4.09 4.04
CA ASP A 29 62.19 5.34 3.55
C ASP A 29 62.47 5.55 2.06
N ALA A 30 61.51 6.12 1.32
CA ALA A 30 61.84 6.90 0.12
C ALA A 30 60.78 7.97 -0.13
N ASP A 31 61.17 9.18 0.23
CA ASP A 31 60.64 10.47 -0.20
C ASP A 31 60.71 10.61 -1.74
N SER A 32 59.66 11.18 -2.38
CA SER A 32 59.75 11.94 -3.63
C SER A 32 58.37 12.44 -4.13
N THR A 33 58.08 13.69 -3.77
CA THR A 33 57.68 14.81 -4.64
C THR A 33 57.15 14.60 -6.07
N MET A 34 56.18 15.47 -6.39
CA MET A 34 55.83 16.04 -7.72
C MET A 34 55.06 15.11 -8.69
N ASP A 35 54.06 15.54 -9.46
CA ASP A 35 53.57 16.89 -9.71
C ASP A 35 52.14 16.88 -10.30
N THR A 36 51.58 18.07 -10.21
CA THR A 36 50.44 18.66 -10.91
C THR A 36 50.27 18.30 -12.39
N HIS A 37 49.02 18.31 -12.87
CA HIS A 37 48.68 19.02 -14.11
C HIS A 37 47.19 19.40 -14.17
N ALA A 38 47.00 20.71 -14.33
CA ALA A 38 45.77 21.41 -14.60
C ALA A 38 45.27 21.18 -16.05
N THR A 39 44.00 21.52 -16.27
CA THR A 39 43.51 21.98 -17.58
C THR A 39 42.64 23.21 -17.39
N GLU A 40 43.17 24.36 -17.81
CA GLU A 40 42.43 25.57 -18.17
C GLU A 40 41.97 25.46 -19.64
N ALA A 41 40.80 26.02 -19.95
CA ALA A 41 40.61 26.98 -21.05
C ALA A 41 39.13 27.39 -21.21
N SER A 42 38.81 28.65 -20.92
CA SER A 42 38.39 29.63 -21.94
C SER A 42 37.90 30.93 -21.30
N LEU A 43 38.14 32.01 -22.03
CA LEU A 43 38.38 33.38 -21.58
C LEU A 43 37.36 34.32 -22.25
N LEU A 44 37.06 35.43 -21.59
CA LEU A 44 36.53 36.71 -22.08
C LEU A 44 34.99 36.86 -22.27
N ASP A 45 34.37 37.60 -21.35
CA ASP A 45 33.69 38.84 -21.74
C ASP A 45 33.70 39.86 -20.58
N GLY A 46 33.97 41.13 -20.92
CA GLY A 46 34.15 42.23 -19.98
C GLY A 46 32.88 43.09 -19.84
N GLY A 47 32.48 43.36 -18.60
CA GLY A 47 31.47 44.36 -18.26
C GLY A 47 31.72 44.90 -16.84
N PRO A 48 31.40 46.18 -16.55
CA PRO A 48 31.75 46.80 -15.28
C PRO A 48 30.97 46.15 -14.13
N PRO A 49 31.55 45.99 -12.92
CA PRO A 49 30.87 45.32 -11.83
C PRO A 49 29.69 46.19 -11.39
N LYS A 50 28.48 45.66 -11.58
CA LYS A 50 27.27 46.24 -10.99
C LYS A 50 27.37 46.12 -9.47
N SER A 51 27.39 47.27 -8.82
CA SER A 51 27.27 47.44 -7.38
C SER A 51 25.94 46.87 -6.88
N ASN A 52 26.01 45.75 -6.17
CA ASN A 52 24.98 45.33 -5.22
C ASN A 52 25.71 44.71 -4.02
N HIS A 53 26.32 45.58 -3.22
CA HIS A 53 26.73 45.24 -1.87
C HIS A 53 25.48 45.32 -0.98
N ASP A 54 24.79 44.20 -0.86
CA ASP A 54 23.80 43.98 0.18
C ASP A 54 24.56 43.62 1.48
N ILE A 55 25.16 44.65 2.09
CA ILE A 55 25.76 44.58 3.43
C ILE A 55 24.64 44.83 4.43
N SER A 56 23.76 43.83 4.55
CA SER A 56 22.74 43.76 5.60
C SER A 56 22.88 42.39 6.29
N ASN A 57 22.96 42.39 7.63
CA ASN A 57 23.08 41.25 8.56
C ASN A 57 24.48 40.62 8.73
N GLU A 58 25.35 41.18 9.56
CA GLU A 58 26.47 40.39 10.16
C GLU A 58 26.26 40.03 11.64
N HIS A 59 25.22 40.56 12.32
CA HIS A 59 24.93 40.22 13.72
C HIS A 59 23.52 39.66 14.01
N ALA A 60 22.69 39.47 12.99
CA ALA A 60 21.59 38.52 13.06
C ALA A 60 22.13 37.13 12.68
N PHE A 61 21.63 36.03 13.28
CA PHE A 61 21.88 34.67 12.80
C PHE A 61 21.47 34.58 11.31
N LYS A 62 22.39 34.92 10.40
CA LYS A 62 22.16 34.85 8.97
C LYS A 62 22.03 33.37 8.66
N ARG A 63 20.82 32.94 8.27
CA ARG A 63 20.66 31.61 7.70
C ARG A 63 21.54 31.53 6.46
N ARG A 64 22.64 30.79 6.59
CA ARG A 64 23.40 30.37 5.41
C ARG A 64 22.45 29.57 4.54
N PHE A 65 22.22 30.00 3.31
CA PHE A 65 21.41 29.24 2.36
C PHE A 65 22.05 27.87 2.20
N MET A 66 21.40 26.84 2.74
CA MET A 66 21.83 25.46 2.63
C MET A 66 20.84 24.72 1.73
N PRO A 67 21.19 24.47 0.46
CA PRO A 67 20.32 23.79 -0.50
C PRO A 67 19.79 22.45 0.05
N GLY A 68 20.63 21.72 0.80
CA GLY A 68 20.26 20.44 1.42
C GLY A 68 19.11 20.53 2.44
N ARG A 69 18.94 21.68 3.13
CA ARG A 69 17.85 21.85 4.11
C ARG A 69 16.51 22.05 3.42
N ILE A 70 16.48 22.87 2.36
CA ILE A 70 15.28 23.06 1.53
C ILE A 70 14.90 21.75 0.86
N PHE A 71 15.88 21.00 0.34
CA PHE A 71 15.64 19.67 -0.19
C PHE A 71 15.01 18.74 0.85
N ALA A 72 15.56 18.69 2.08
CA ALA A 72 14.99 17.89 3.16
C ALA A 72 13.56 18.32 3.56
N ASP A 73 13.27 19.63 3.54
CA ASP A 73 11.92 20.17 3.79
C ASP A 73 10.94 19.74 2.71
N VAL A 74 11.29 19.93 1.43
CA VAL A 74 10.46 19.51 0.29
C VAL A 74 10.22 18.01 0.32
N VAL A 75 11.26 17.21 0.56
CA VAL A 75 11.15 15.75 0.65
C VAL A 75 10.27 15.32 1.82
N SER A 76 10.37 15.98 2.98
CA SER A 76 9.56 15.67 4.17
C SER A 76 8.06 15.90 4.00
N VAL A 77 7.66 16.71 3.00
CA VAL A 77 6.25 17.00 2.68
C VAL A 77 5.77 16.21 1.46
N LEU A 78 6.60 16.06 0.42
CA LEU A 78 6.21 15.37 -0.81
C LEU A 78 6.11 13.85 -0.65
N LEU A 79 7.00 13.23 0.13
CA LEU A 79 6.96 11.76 0.32
C LEU A 79 5.68 11.29 1.01
N PRO A 80 5.21 11.93 2.11
CA PRO A 80 3.92 11.55 2.71
C PRO A 80 2.73 11.80 1.78
N LEU A 81 2.78 12.83 0.93
CA LEU A 81 1.76 13.08 -0.08
C LEU A 81 1.71 11.95 -1.12
N ALA A 82 2.86 11.42 -1.53
CA ALA A 82 2.92 10.26 -2.42
C ALA A 82 2.32 8.99 -1.79
N LEU A 83 2.47 8.79 -0.47
CA LEU A 83 1.85 7.68 0.26
C LEU A 83 0.31 7.79 0.29
N LEU A 84 -0.22 9.00 0.45
CA LEU A 84 -1.66 9.25 0.32
C LEU A 84 -2.15 8.98 -1.11
N GLY A 85 -1.39 9.41 -2.13
CA GLY A 85 -1.68 9.07 -3.53
C GLY A 85 -1.66 7.57 -3.78
N PHE A 86 -0.73 6.83 -3.18
CA PHE A 86 -0.67 5.38 -3.23
C PHE A 86 -1.91 4.73 -2.61
N ALA A 87 -2.37 5.22 -1.45
CA ALA A 87 -3.60 4.73 -0.82
C ALA A 87 -4.82 4.89 -1.76
N ILE A 88 -4.96 6.05 -2.39
CA ILE A 88 -6.04 6.32 -3.36
C ILE A 88 -5.92 5.39 -4.57
N ALA A 89 -4.72 5.19 -5.09
CA ALA A 89 -4.49 4.30 -6.22
C ALA A 89 -4.90 2.85 -5.91
N VAL A 90 -4.68 2.37 -4.68
CA VAL A 90 -5.15 1.05 -4.25
C VAL A 90 -6.66 1.01 -4.07
N MET A 91 -7.30 2.08 -3.55
CA MET A 91 -8.76 2.16 -3.46
C MET A 91 -9.44 2.00 -4.83
N LEU A 92 -8.82 2.53 -5.90
CA LEU A 92 -9.37 2.46 -7.25
C LEU A 92 -9.33 1.04 -7.86
N LEU A 93 -8.59 0.10 -7.25
CA LEU A 93 -8.54 -1.28 -7.70
C LEU A 93 -9.72 -2.13 -7.18
N ASP A 94 -10.50 -1.63 -6.22
CA ASP A 94 -11.55 -2.43 -5.59
C ASP A 94 -12.60 -2.87 -6.61
N GLY A 95 -12.77 -4.19 -6.77
CA GLY A 95 -13.70 -4.78 -7.73
C GLY A 95 -13.16 -5.01 -9.14
N ASP A 96 -11.90 -4.64 -9.44
CA ASP A 96 -11.28 -4.88 -10.75
C ASP A 96 -10.72 -6.31 -10.88
N PHE A 97 -10.67 -6.80 -12.12
CA PHE A 97 -10.14 -8.13 -12.45
C PHE A 97 -8.61 -8.21 -12.27
N VAL A 98 -8.13 -9.29 -11.65
CA VAL A 98 -6.71 -9.49 -11.38
C VAL A 98 -5.96 -9.95 -12.64
N GLN A 99 -5.01 -9.15 -13.09
CA GLN A 99 -3.99 -9.59 -14.06
C GLN A 99 -2.74 -10.01 -13.28
N LYS A 100 -2.30 -11.27 -13.41
CA LYS A 100 -1.18 -11.82 -12.62
C LYS A 100 0.11 -11.00 -12.71
N GLU A 101 0.42 -10.49 -13.90
CA GLU A 101 1.60 -9.65 -14.16
C GLU A 101 1.52 -8.28 -13.45
N VAL A 102 0.32 -7.69 -13.39
CA VAL A 102 0.06 -6.41 -12.73
C VAL A 102 0.00 -6.60 -11.21
N TYR A 103 -0.59 -7.70 -10.74
CA TYR A 103 -0.66 -8.03 -9.31
C TYR A 103 0.72 -8.15 -8.67
N SER A 104 1.66 -8.83 -9.33
CA SER A 104 3.04 -8.93 -8.82
C SER A 104 3.70 -7.55 -8.64
N ARG A 105 3.38 -6.57 -9.50
CA ARG A 105 3.86 -5.19 -9.33
C ARG A 105 3.26 -4.51 -8.11
N TRP A 106 1.96 -4.70 -7.87
CA TRP A 106 1.28 -4.19 -6.68
C TRP A 106 1.79 -4.83 -5.39
N GLU A 107 1.98 -6.15 -5.38
CA GLU A 107 2.53 -6.88 -4.23
C GLU A 107 3.94 -6.40 -3.88
N ASN A 108 4.79 -6.19 -4.89
CA ASN A 108 6.12 -5.61 -4.71
C ASN A 108 6.03 -4.17 -4.18
N ALA A 109 5.16 -3.33 -4.74
CA ALA A 109 4.97 -1.94 -4.30
C ALA A 109 4.48 -1.86 -2.85
N ILE A 110 3.52 -2.71 -2.46
CA ILE A 110 3.01 -2.85 -1.09
C ILE A 110 4.14 -3.26 -0.14
N THR A 111 4.92 -4.28 -0.49
CA THR A 111 6.01 -4.79 0.36
C THR A 111 7.12 -3.76 0.56
N VAL A 112 7.52 -3.08 -0.52
CA VAL A 112 8.50 -1.99 -0.48
C VAL A 112 7.97 -0.82 0.36
N THR A 113 6.72 -0.42 0.15
CA THR A 113 6.09 0.67 0.90
C THR A 113 6.00 0.35 2.39
N ALA A 114 5.61 -0.88 2.76
CA ALA A 114 5.55 -1.32 4.16
C ALA A 114 6.92 -1.28 4.84
N SER A 115 8.00 -1.54 4.10
CA SER A 115 9.38 -1.50 4.61
C SER A 115 9.92 -0.08 4.76
N ILE A 116 9.60 0.80 3.80
CA ILE A 116 10.03 2.20 3.78
C ILE A 116 9.23 3.05 4.77
N PHE A 117 7.96 2.72 5.03
CA PHE A 117 7.06 3.54 5.85
C PHE A 117 7.62 3.85 7.25
N PRO A 118 8.10 2.88 8.05
CA PRO A 118 8.68 3.17 9.36
C PRO A 118 9.92 4.06 9.30
N ILE A 119 10.72 3.93 8.23
CA ILE A 119 11.93 4.73 8.01
C ILE A 119 11.55 6.18 7.74
N LEU A 120 10.57 6.41 6.85
CA LEU A 120 10.03 7.75 6.58
C LEU A 120 9.35 8.35 7.81
N PHE A 121 8.59 7.55 8.54
CA PHE A 121 7.98 8.00 9.78
C PHE A 121 9.03 8.46 10.79
N ALA A 122 10.09 7.66 10.96
CA ALA A 122 11.18 8.00 11.87
C ALA A 122 11.93 9.26 11.43
N SER A 123 12.20 9.43 10.14
CA SER A 123 12.95 10.58 9.63
C SER A 123 12.15 11.88 9.71
N VAL A 124 10.86 11.86 9.38
CA VAL A 124 10.00 13.06 9.37
C VAL A 124 9.52 13.41 10.77
N VAL A 125 8.92 12.46 11.50
CA VAL A 125 8.40 12.73 12.85
C VAL A 125 9.54 12.97 13.84
N GLY A 126 10.63 12.20 13.74
CA GLY A 126 11.82 12.44 14.57
C GLY A 126 12.43 13.82 14.35
N ARG A 127 12.42 14.32 13.10
CA ARG A 127 12.84 15.69 12.78
C ARG A 127 11.86 16.73 13.32
N MET A 128 10.55 16.51 13.17
CA MET A 128 9.50 17.38 13.69
C MET A 128 9.65 17.60 15.21
N VAL A 129 9.79 16.50 15.97
CA VAL A 129 9.95 16.57 17.43
C VAL A 129 11.24 17.30 17.82
N TYR A 130 12.33 17.09 17.08
CA TYR A 130 13.59 17.79 17.31
C TYR A 130 13.49 19.30 17.04
N GLU A 131 12.95 19.71 15.90
CA GLU A 131 12.79 21.13 15.55
C GLU A 131 11.79 21.83 16.50
N ALA A 132 10.75 21.12 16.97
CA ALA A 132 9.85 21.62 18.01
C ALA A 132 10.59 21.82 19.35
N ALA A 133 11.48 20.90 19.74
CA ALA A 133 12.31 21.05 20.94
C ALA A 133 13.27 22.23 20.83
N ARG A 134 13.93 22.41 19.67
CA ARG A 134 14.81 23.54 19.38
C ARG A 134 14.06 24.88 19.45
N TRP A 135 12.90 24.96 18.81
CA TRP A 135 12.05 26.15 18.89
C TRP A 135 11.60 26.44 20.33
N LYS A 136 11.25 25.40 21.11
CA LYS A 136 10.94 25.56 22.53
C LYS A 136 12.14 26.01 23.37
N LEU A 137 13.35 25.53 23.07
CA LEU A 137 14.57 25.96 23.74
C LEU A 137 14.86 27.44 23.49
N GLU A 138 14.61 27.97 22.28
CA GLU A 138 14.74 29.42 22.01
C GLU A 138 13.75 30.26 22.80
N LYS A 139 12.56 29.72 23.07
CA LYS A 139 11.51 30.41 23.84
C LYS A 139 11.66 30.23 25.36
N GLY A 140 12.60 29.40 25.81
CA GLY A 140 12.75 29.03 27.22
C GLY A 140 11.82 27.88 27.60
N ALA A 141 12.39 26.75 28.02
CA ALA A 141 11.65 25.54 28.35
C ALA A 141 12.29 24.79 29.51
N THR A 142 11.51 24.01 30.26
CA THR A 142 12.06 23.13 31.31
C THR A 142 12.95 22.06 30.69
N LEU A 143 14.02 21.70 31.39
CA LEU A 143 14.93 20.65 30.93
C LEU A 143 14.21 19.31 30.72
N ASP A 144 13.24 18.99 31.58
CA ASP A 144 12.38 17.81 31.43
C ASP A 144 11.59 17.79 30.12
N LEU A 145 11.00 18.94 29.73
CA LEU A 145 10.20 19.04 28.51
C LEU A 145 11.11 18.81 27.29
N LEU A 146 12.27 19.45 27.30
CA LEU A 146 13.25 19.34 26.22
C LEU A 146 13.79 17.92 26.10
N GLU A 147 14.11 17.28 27.23
CA GLU A 147 14.59 15.90 27.27
C GLU A 147 13.49 14.91 26.83
N GLN A 148 12.23 15.14 27.21
CA GLN A 148 11.09 14.36 26.72
C GLN A 148 10.94 14.47 25.20
N LEU A 149 11.11 15.65 24.61
CA LEU A 149 11.01 15.84 23.16
C LEU A 149 12.24 15.26 22.44
N ILE A 150 13.45 15.70 22.80
CA ILE A 150 14.71 15.26 22.15
C ILE A 150 14.93 13.75 22.30
N GLY A 151 14.55 13.17 23.43
CA GLY A 151 14.60 11.74 23.67
C GLY A 151 13.52 10.94 22.94
N SER A 152 12.51 11.58 22.35
CA SER A 152 11.38 10.91 21.67
C SER A 152 11.49 10.94 20.14
N ARG A 153 12.68 10.58 19.62
CA ARG A 153 12.99 10.60 18.17
C ARG A 153 12.73 9.29 17.45
N THR A 154 12.47 8.22 18.18
CA THR A 154 12.09 6.90 17.66
C THR A 154 11.08 6.25 18.61
N VAL A 155 10.37 5.22 18.15
CA VAL A 155 9.43 4.45 19.00
C VAL A 155 10.11 3.95 20.28
N GLY A 156 11.28 3.33 20.13
CA GLY A 156 12.03 2.77 21.25
C GLY A 156 12.53 3.83 22.22
N SER A 157 13.15 4.89 21.69
CA SER A 157 13.67 5.99 22.54
C SER A 157 12.56 6.73 23.28
N THR A 158 11.42 6.96 22.64
CA THR A 158 10.22 7.55 23.27
C THR A 158 9.80 6.72 24.48
N PHE A 159 9.67 5.41 24.33
CA PHE A 159 9.28 4.51 25.42
C PHE A 159 10.28 4.51 26.57
N THR A 160 11.58 4.38 26.26
CA THR A 160 12.62 4.38 27.29
C THR A 160 12.73 5.72 28.00
N THR A 161 12.60 6.84 27.29
CA THR A 161 12.67 8.19 27.86
C THR A 161 11.53 8.44 28.84
N GLN A 162 10.29 8.02 28.53
CA GLN A 162 9.18 8.15 29.47
C GLN A 162 9.39 7.31 30.75
N ILE A 163 9.92 6.09 30.62
CA ILE A 163 10.24 5.23 31.76
C ILE A 163 11.38 5.82 32.60
N TYR A 164 12.48 6.20 31.97
CA TYR A 164 13.66 6.69 32.66
C TYR A 164 13.41 8.02 33.36
N LEU A 165 12.63 8.93 32.76
CA LEU A 165 12.21 10.18 33.43
C LEU A 165 11.14 9.93 34.51
N GLY A 166 10.39 8.83 34.42
CA GLY A 166 9.32 8.50 35.36
C GLY A 166 8.11 9.44 35.26
N LYS A 167 7.90 10.07 34.10
CA LYS A 167 6.86 11.10 33.88
C LYS A 167 5.94 10.75 32.72
N PHE A 168 4.85 10.02 33.00
CA PHE A 168 3.74 9.80 32.05
C PHE A 168 2.75 10.97 32.08
N ASN A 169 3.20 12.16 31.72
CA ASN A 169 2.34 13.32 31.53
C ASN A 169 1.57 13.22 30.20
N LEU A 170 0.61 14.14 29.98
CA LEU A 170 -0.18 14.19 28.74
C LEU A 170 0.70 14.21 27.47
N LEU A 171 1.85 14.90 27.53
CA LEU A 171 2.82 14.94 26.44
C LEU A 171 3.43 13.56 26.17
N GLY A 172 3.91 12.86 27.19
CA GLY A 172 4.48 11.52 27.06
C GLY A 172 3.51 10.51 26.46
N VAL A 173 2.24 10.54 26.90
CA VAL A 173 1.18 9.71 26.32
C VAL A 173 0.92 10.08 24.86
N SER A 174 0.88 11.39 24.54
CA SER A 174 0.68 11.87 23.17
C SER A 174 1.82 11.46 22.24
N LEU A 175 3.07 11.51 22.70
CA LEU A 175 4.24 11.06 21.94
C LEU A 175 4.22 9.54 21.71
N LEU A 176 3.84 8.75 22.72
CA LEU A 176 3.68 7.30 22.56
C LEU A 176 2.58 6.94 21.56
N LEU A 177 1.44 7.62 21.61
CA LEU A 177 0.35 7.45 20.65
C LEU A 177 0.78 7.85 19.23
N LEU A 178 1.50 8.96 19.08
CA LEU A 178 2.06 9.38 17.80
C LEU A 178 2.98 8.30 17.22
N TRP A 179 3.89 7.77 18.03
CA TRP A 179 4.84 6.74 17.58
C TRP A 179 4.20 5.37 17.32
N ALA A 180 3.03 5.07 17.89
CA ALA A 180 2.29 3.85 17.57
C ALA A 180 1.86 3.79 16.10
N PHE A 181 1.64 4.94 15.45
CA PHE A 181 1.29 5.01 14.03
C PHE A 181 2.42 4.57 13.08
N SER A 182 3.67 4.50 13.54
CA SER A 182 4.80 3.99 12.74
C SER A 182 4.63 2.50 12.38
N PRO A 183 4.52 1.56 13.35
CA PRO A 183 4.28 0.15 13.04
C PRO A 183 2.86 -0.10 12.51
N LEU A 184 1.84 0.65 12.98
CA LEU A 184 0.45 0.52 12.49
C LEU A 184 0.34 0.86 11.00
N GLY A 185 0.97 1.96 10.55
CA GLY A 185 0.98 2.33 9.14
C GLY A 185 1.66 1.27 8.27
N SER A 186 2.82 0.76 8.68
CA SER A 186 3.50 -0.33 7.96
C SER A 186 2.64 -1.61 7.86
N GLN A 187 2.03 -2.05 8.97
CA GLN A 187 1.18 -3.25 8.98
C GLN A 187 -0.11 -3.06 8.19
N SER A 188 -0.67 -1.86 8.18
CA SER A 188 -1.87 -1.56 7.39
C SER A 188 -1.63 -1.68 5.89
N VAL A 189 -0.41 -1.35 5.42
CA VAL A 189 -0.06 -1.49 4.00
C VAL A 189 -0.08 -2.93 3.55
N LEU A 190 0.46 -3.85 4.36
CA LEU A 190 0.49 -5.28 4.02
C LEU A 190 -0.90 -5.94 3.97
N ARG A 191 -1.92 -5.27 4.52
CA ARG A 191 -3.27 -5.84 4.68
C ARG A 191 -4.34 -5.11 3.88
N MET A 192 -3.97 -4.08 3.12
CA MET A 192 -4.95 -3.24 2.41
C MET A 192 -5.53 -3.90 1.16
N LEU A 193 -4.77 -4.77 0.49
CA LEU A 193 -5.15 -5.40 -0.77
C LEU A 193 -5.06 -6.91 -0.64
N ARG A 194 -6.12 -7.61 -1.01
CA ARG A 194 -6.16 -9.07 -1.09
C ARG A 194 -6.89 -9.49 -2.38
N THR A 195 -6.76 -10.74 -2.77
CA THR A 195 -7.49 -11.30 -3.90
C THR A 195 -8.59 -12.23 -3.39
N GLU A 196 -9.77 -12.15 -4.02
CA GLU A 196 -10.90 -13.02 -3.73
C GLU A 196 -11.40 -13.66 -5.03
N LEU A 197 -11.81 -14.93 -4.95
CA LEU A 197 -12.37 -15.65 -6.10
C LEU A 197 -13.88 -15.37 -6.18
N VAL A 198 -14.28 -14.58 -7.18
CA VAL A 198 -15.68 -14.24 -7.42
C VAL A 198 -16.20 -15.04 -8.62
N GLN A 199 -17.45 -15.49 -8.54
CA GLN A 199 -18.12 -16.17 -9.65
C GLN A 199 -18.56 -15.13 -10.70
N SER A 200 -17.94 -15.18 -11.87
CA SER A 200 -18.38 -14.42 -13.04
C SER A 200 -19.21 -15.32 -13.96
N LYS A 201 -20.33 -14.79 -14.46
CA LYS A 201 -21.19 -15.43 -15.45
C LYS A 201 -20.90 -14.83 -16.82
N GLU A 202 -20.36 -15.63 -17.73
CA GLU A 202 -20.13 -15.22 -19.12
C GLU A 202 -20.95 -16.10 -20.08
N SER A 203 -21.44 -15.50 -21.16
CA SER A 203 -22.12 -16.25 -22.21
C SER A 203 -21.11 -16.73 -23.24
N SER A 204 -21.09 -18.04 -23.52
CA SER A 204 -20.26 -18.66 -24.56
C SER A 204 -21.11 -19.53 -25.48
N GLN A 205 -20.67 -19.72 -26.72
CA GLN A 205 -21.31 -20.64 -27.68
C GLN A 205 -20.57 -21.98 -27.67
N ILE A 206 -21.28 -23.08 -27.47
CA ILE A 206 -20.75 -24.44 -27.54
C ILE A 206 -21.32 -25.13 -28.77
N ALA A 207 -20.47 -25.89 -29.48
CA ALA A 207 -20.89 -26.69 -30.62
C ALA A 207 -20.91 -28.18 -30.25
N TYR A 208 -21.94 -28.90 -30.69
CA TYR A 208 -22.06 -30.35 -30.51
C TYR A 208 -22.51 -31.03 -31.81
N PHE A 209 -22.22 -32.33 -31.92
CA PHE A 209 -22.64 -33.15 -33.05
C PHE A 209 -24.10 -33.56 -32.95
N THR A 210 -24.88 -33.35 -34.01
CA THR A 210 -26.27 -33.81 -34.09
C THR A 210 -26.35 -35.27 -34.56
N THR A 211 -27.18 -36.06 -33.88
CA THR A 211 -27.46 -37.47 -34.22
C THR A 211 -28.31 -37.63 -35.49
N ASP A 212 -28.85 -36.54 -36.04
CA ASP A 212 -29.62 -36.56 -37.28
C ASP A 212 -28.72 -36.48 -38.53
N ALA A 213 -27.40 -36.42 -38.35
CA ALA A 213 -26.42 -36.42 -39.42
C ALA A 213 -26.56 -37.67 -40.33
N PRO A 214 -26.39 -37.54 -41.65
CA PRO A 214 -26.36 -38.70 -42.53
C PRO A 214 -25.13 -39.57 -42.25
N SER A 215 -25.28 -40.89 -42.41
CA SER A 215 -24.15 -41.81 -42.35
C SER A 215 -23.15 -41.52 -43.47
N TYR A 216 -21.85 -41.54 -43.16
CA TYR A 216 -20.80 -41.38 -44.18
C TYR A 216 -20.81 -42.50 -45.23
N PHE A 217 -21.49 -43.62 -44.99
CA PHE A 217 -21.63 -44.71 -45.96
C PHE A 217 -22.63 -44.39 -47.09
N HIS A 218 -23.40 -43.31 -46.99
CA HIS A 218 -24.47 -42.97 -47.93
C HIS A 218 -23.98 -42.60 -49.34
N SER A 219 -22.78 -42.02 -49.48
CA SER A 219 -22.28 -41.39 -50.72
C SER A 219 -20.92 -41.90 -51.24
N SER A 220 -20.27 -42.85 -50.57
CA SER A 220 -18.90 -43.29 -50.93
C SER A 220 -18.83 -44.45 -51.93
N GLY A 221 -17.83 -44.38 -52.82
CA GLY A 221 -17.43 -45.47 -53.73
C GLY A 221 -16.71 -46.61 -53.01
N GLU A 222 -16.65 -47.80 -53.62
CA GLU A 222 -16.27 -49.08 -52.97
C GLU A 222 -14.94 -49.08 -52.21
N LEU A 223 -13.91 -48.36 -52.69
CA LEU A 223 -12.59 -48.27 -52.03
C LEU A 223 -12.61 -47.46 -50.73
N GLU A 224 -13.30 -46.31 -50.70
CA GLU A 224 -13.48 -45.52 -49.47
C GLU A 224 -14.29 -46.31 -48.42
N GLN A 225 -15.23 -47.15 -48.88
CA GLN A 225 -16.02 -48.00 -48.00
C GLN A 225 -15.17 -49.03 -47.24
N VAL A 226 -14.04 -49.50 -47.80
CA VAL A 226 -13.15 -50.45 -47.09
C VAL A 226 -12.51 -49.78 -45.87
N SER A 227 -11.90 -48.61 -46.06
CA SER A 227 -11.24 -47.89 -44.96
C SER A 227 -12.22 -47.48 -43.86
N ARG A 228 -13.41 -46.96 -44.23
CA ARG A 228 -14.46 -46.58 -43.28
C ARG A 228 -15.00 -47.79 -42.50
N ARG A 229 -15.14 -48.96 -43.16
CA ARG A 229 -15.52 -50.21 -42.48
C ARG A 229 -14.51 -50.61 -41.42
N THR A 230 -13.22 -50.64 -41.76
CA THR A 230 -12.16 -51.01 -40.81
C THR A 230 -12.15 -50.09 -39.59
N PHE A 231 -12.35 -48.78 -39.82
CA PHE A 231 -12.46 -47.81 -38.73
C PHE A 231 -13.65 -48.09 -37.82
N VAL A 232 -14.86 -48.19 -38.37
CA VAL A 232 -16.06 -48.47 -37.57
C VAL A 232 -15.92 -49.78 -36.83
N GLN A 233 -15.42 -50.83 -37.49
CA GLN A 233 -15.18 -52.12 -36.88
C GLN A 233 -14.25 -52.00 -35.68
N THR A 234 -13.10 -51.37 -35.83
CA THR A 234 -12.10 -51.24 -34.75
C THR A 234 -12.66 -50.46 -33.55
N MET A 235 -13.33 -49.34 -33.81
CA MET A 235 -13.92 -48.51 -32.75
C MET A 235 -15.08 -49.22 -32.04
N TYR A 236 -15.93 -49.90 -32.81
CA TYR A 236 -17.06 -50.66 -32.29
C TYR A 236 -16.60 -51.83 -31.41
N SER A 237 -15.59 -52.59 -31.85
CA SER A 237 -14.95 -53.64 -31.04
C SER A 237 -14.38 -53.10 -29.74
N ALA A 238 -13.68 -51.96 -29.79
CA ALA A 238 -13.08 -51.33 -28.60
C ALA A 238 -14.14 -50.92 -27.57
N LEU A 239 -15.30 -50.40 -28.00
CA LEU A 239 -16.40 -50.03 -27.12
C LEU A 239 -17.06 -51.24 -26.47
N LEU A 240 -17.34 -52.30 -27.24
CA LEU A 240 -17.95 -53.52 -26.70
C LEU A 240 -17.06 -54.23 -25.68
N LEU A 241 -15.74 -54.23 -25.91
CA LEU A 241 -14.74 -54.85 -25.04
C LEU A 241 -14.18 -53.88 -23.99
N SER A 242 -14.74 -52.68 -23.87
CA SER A 242 -14.31 -51.70 -22.87
C SER A 242 -14.59 -52.19 -21.44
N PRO A 243 -13.78 -51.79 -20.45
CA PRO A 243 -14.00 -52.18 -19.06
C PRO A 243 -15.33 -51.66 -18.55
N LEU A 244 -15.88 -52.31 -17.52
CA LEU A 244 -17.17 -51.95 -16.93
C LEU A 244 -17.25 -50.48 -16.52
N SER A 245 -16.14 -49.92 -16.01
CA SER A 245 -16.03 -48.51 -15.65
C SER A 245 -16.24 -47.56 -16.83
N ALA A 246 -15.78 -47.91 -18.03
CA ALA A 246 -15.99 -47.13 -19.26
C ALA A 246 -17.43 -47.28 -19.77
N LYS A 247 -18.03 -48.47 -19.65
CA LYS A 247 -19.44 -48.71 -20.02
C LYS A 247 -20.42 -47.95 -19.11
N GLN A 248 -20.11 -47.82 -17.81
CA GLN A 248 -20.92 -47.10 -16.83
C GLN A 248 -20.62 -45.58 -16.74
N SER A 249 -19.42 -45.15 -17.13
CA SER A 249 -19.00 -43.74 -17.18
C SER A 249 -20.00 -42.88 -17.95
N THR A 250 -20.11 -41.59 -17.66
CA THR A 250 -20.95 -40.65 -18.42
C THR A 250 -20.33 -40.26 -19.76
N MET A 251 -19.07 -40.63 -19.98
CA MET A 251 -18.32 -40.40 -21.22
C MET A 251 -17.77 -41.71 -21.77
N ASP A 252 -17.55 -41.76 -23.08
CA ASP A 252 -16.96 -42.91 -23.76
C ASP A 252 -15.42 -42.98 -23.59
N LEU A 253 -14.78 -43.96 -24.23
CA LEU A 253 -13.32 -44.18 -24.19
C LEU A 253 -12.50 -42.98 -24.68
N TRP A 254 -13.10 -42.08 -25.45
CA TRP A 254 -12.43 -40.92 -26.08
C TRP A 254 -12.86 -39.58 -25.48
N GLY A 255 -13.68 -39.59 -24.41
CA GLY A 255 -14.13 -38.39 -23.71
C GLY A 255 -15.33 -37.70 -24.34
N ASN A 256 -16.09 -38.38 -25.19
CA ASN A 256 -17.36 -37.87 -25.72
C ASN A 256 -18.51 -38.14 -24.73
N LEU A 257 -19.51 -37.27 -24.71
CA LEU A 257 -20.66 -37.37 -23.79
C LEU A 257 -21.61 -38.49 -24.22
N LYS A 258 -21.84 -39.51 -23.38
CA LYS A 258 -22.88 -40.51 -23.65
C LYS A 258 -24.25 -40.00 -23.22
N ILE A 259 -25.26 -40.30 -24.01
CA ILE A 259 -26.64 -39.91 -23.77
C ILE A 259 -27.35 -41.05 -23.03
N PRO A 260 -27.83 -40.84 -21.80
CA PRO A 260 -28.70 -41.80 -21.12
C PRO A 260 -29.99 -42.07 -21.91
N ARG A 261 -30.51 -43.28 -21.80
CA ARG A 261 -31.87 -43.61 -22.25
C ARG A 261 -32.87 -42.93 -21.30
N LEU A 262 -33.91 -42.34 -21.88
CA LEU A 262 -34.99 -41.73 -21.14
C LEU A 262 -35.95 -42.83 -20.65
N GLU A 263 -36.09 -42.99 -19.33
CA GLU A 263 -37.09 -43.88 -18.75
C GLU A 263 -38.37 -43.07 -18.47
N LEU A 264 -39.43 -43.35 -19.22
CA LEU A 264 -40.74 -42.72 -19.02
C LEU A 264 -41.57 -43.58 -18.05
N ASN A 265 -41.85 -43.08 -16.85
CA ASN A 265 -42.75 -43.73 -15.90
C ASN A 265 -44.22 -43.37 -16.23
N GLY A 266 -45.15 -44.29 -15.94
CA GLY A 266 -46.56 -44.19 -16.37
C GLY A 266 -47.32 -42.90 -16.00
N ASP A 267 -46.88 -42.17 -14.97
CA ASP A 267 -47.50 -40.90 -14.53
C ASP A 267 -46.93 -39.65 -15.27
N GLU A 268 -45.85 -39.81 -16.04
CA GLU A 268 -45.19 -38.75 -16.82
C GLU A 268 -45.54 -38.80 -18.31
N ALA A 269 -46.70 -39.35 -18.67
CA ALA A 269 -47.14 -39.64 -20.04
C ALA A 269 -47.21 -38.43 -20.99
N ASN A 270 -47.04 -37.20 -20.49
CA ASN A 270 -46.88 -36.02 -21.33
C ASN A 270 -45.42 -35.73 -21.74
N GLY A 271 -44.41 -36.43 -21.19
CA GLY A 271 -42.99 -36.47 -21.59
C GLY A 271 -42.22 -35.14 -21.68
N ARG A 272 -42.90 -34.02 -21.38
CA ARG A 272 -42.42 -32.63 -21.62
C ARG A 272 -41.69 -32.02 -20.43
N ASN A 273 -41.69 -32.65 -19.25
CA ASN A 273 -41.02 -32.17 -18.05
C ASN A 273 -39.63 -32.78 -17.89
N TRP A 274 -38.73 -32.06 -17.21
CA TRP A 274 -37.38 -32.54 -16.95
C TRP A 274 -37.38 -33.64 -15.89
N THR A 275 -36.88 -34.81 -16.25
CA THR A 275 -36.59 -35.94 -15.36
C THR A 275 -35.13 -35.91 -14.94
N ASN A 276 -34.85 -36.20 -13.66
CA ASN A 276 -33.47 -36.25 -13.17
C ASN A 276 -32.82 -37.57 -13.58
N VAL A 277 -31.60 -37.49 -14.10
CA VAL A 277 -30.82 -38.67 -14.48
C VAL A 277 -29.96 -39.10 -13.28
N PRO A 278 -30.04 -40.37 -12.83
CA PRO A 278 -29.21 -40.85 -11.72
C PRO A 278 -27.73 -40.93 -12.12
N LEU A 279 -26.85 -40.61 -11.17
CA LEU A 279 -25.38 -40.61 -11.35
C LEU A 279 -24.77 -42.03 -11.43
N SER A 280 -25.44 -43.04 -10.86
CA SER A 280 -24.99 -44.43 -10.91
C SER A 280 -25.85 -45.18 -11.92
N GLN A 281 -25.24 -45.49 -13.07
CA GLN A 281 -25.94 -46.10 -14.19
C GLN A 281 -25.44 -47.52 -14.44
N LYS A 282 -26.36 -48.40 -14.83
CA LYS A 282 -26.02 -49.73 -15.34
C LYS A 282 -25.34 -49.57 -16.72
N PRO A 283 -24.55 -50.55 -17.18
CA PRO A 283 -23.88 -50.49 -18.49
C PRO A 283 -24.83 -50.26 -19.67
N ASP A 284 -26.08 -50.71 -19.55
CA ASP A 284 -27.16 -50.63 -20.54
C ASP A 284 -28.12 -49.44 -20.33
N SER A 285 -27.76 -48.48 -19.46
CA SER A 285 -28.55 -47.27 -19.21
C SER A 285 -28.33 -46.18 -20.24
N TYR A 286 -27.28 -46.27 -21.07
CA TYR A 286 -26.98 -45.30 -22.14
C TYR A 286 -27.58 -45.76 -23.47
N SER A 287 -28.03 -44.81 -24.29
CA SER A 287 -28.60 -45.10 -25.61
C SER A 287 -27.58 -45.68 -26.59
N ALA A 288 -26.30 -45.37 -26.41
CA ALA A 288 -25.16 -45.91 -27.16
C ALA A 288 -23.91 -46.00 -26.26
N LEU A 289 -22.94 -46.81 -26.66
CA LEU A 289 -21.62 -46.88 -26.01
C LEU A 289 -20.67 -45.78 -26.48
N VAL A 290 -20.86 -45.27 -27.69
CA VAL A 290 -20.13 -44.09 -28.20
C VAL A 290 -20.85 -42.82 -27.77
N GLY A 291 -20.10 -41.79 -27.38
CA GLY A 291 -20.66 -40.50 -26.99
C GLY A 291 -20.70 -39.49 -28.14
N LEU A 292 -21.37 -38.37 -27.91
CA LEU A 292 -21.41 -37.22 -28.80
C LEU A 292 -20.22 -36.28 -28.53
N PRO A 293 -19.42 -35.92 -29.54
CA PRO A 293 -18.37 -34.94 -29.38
C PRO A 293 -18.95 -33.54 -29.17
N ILE A 294 -18.32 -32.81 -28.25
CA ILE A 294 -18.66 -31.43 -27.88
C ILE A 294 -17.36 -30.63 -27.98
N THR A 295 -17.40 -29.43 -28.56
CA THR A 295 -16.23 -28.54 -28.71
C THR A 295 -16.52 -27.13 -28.22
N SER A 296 -15.45 -26.37 -27.99
CA SER A 296 -15.52 -24.96 -27.54
C SER A 296 -16.06 -24.82 -26.11
N THR A 297 -15.82 -25.81 -25.26
CA THR A 297 -16.12 -25.71 -23.83
C THR A 297 -15.15 -24.71 -23.17
N SER A 298 -15.72 -23.73 -22.48
CA SER A 298 -14.97 -22.75 -21.69
C SER A 298 -14.32 -23.42 -20.48
N LYS A 299 -13.29 -22.81 -19.90
CA LYS A 299 -12.79 -23.23 -18.57
C LYS A 299 -13.94 -23.13 -17.55
N GLY A 300 -13.90 -23.91 -16.48
CA GLY A 300 -14.87 -23.83 -15.38
C GLY A 300 -16.05 -24.80 -15.50
N ASN A 301 -17.13 -24.49 -14.77
CA ASN A 301 -18.37 -25.26 -14.78
C ASN A 301 -19.32 -24.64 -15.81
N THR A 302 -19.74 -25.46 -16.77
CA THR A 302 -20.66 -25.07 -17.85
C THR A 302 -21.89 -25.95 -17.81
N SER A 303 -23.06 -25.34 -17.99
CA SER A 303 -24.35 -26.07 -18.03
C SER A 303 -25.15 -25.63 -19.25
N PHE A 304 -25.57 -26.59 -20.07
CA PHE A 304 -26.26 -26.33 -21.33
C PHE A 304 -27.19 -27.46 -21.72
N SER A 305 -28.11 -27.19 -22.64
CA SER A 305 -28.99 -28.21 -23.21
C SER A 305 -28.58 -28.56 -24.63
N ILE A 306 -28.48 -29.85 -24.91
CA ILE A 306 -28.29 -30.41 -26.25
C ILE A 306 -29.51 -31.22 -26.63
N GLU A 307 -29.75 -31.32 -27.93
CA GLU A 307 -30.74 -32.23 -28.48
C GLU A 307 -30.03 -33.42 -29.11
N SER A 308 -30.62 -34.60 -28.96
CA SER A 308 -30.13 -35.84 -29.57
C SER A 308 -31.28 -36.80 -29.82
N SER A 309 -31.04 -37.76 -30.70
CA SER A 309 -32.00 -38.76 -31.12
C SER A 309 -31.33 -40.13 -31.16
N TYR A 310 -32.07 -41.18 -30.83
CA TYR A 310 -31.57 -42.57 -30.87
C TYR A 310 -32.70 -43.55 -31.11
N ILE A 311 -32.37 -44.75 -31.56
CA ILE A 311 -33.35 -45.82 -31.77
C ILE A 311 -33.62 -46.54 -30.45
N GLU A 312 -34.89 -46.74 -30.16
CA GLU A 312 -35.36 -47.57 -29.07
C GLU A 312 -36.10 -48.78 -29.65
N LEU A 313 -35.73 -49.96 -29.17
CA LEU A 313 -36.31 -51.24 -29.52
C LEU A 313 -37.12 -51.76 -28.34
N GLU A 314 -38.43 -51.87 -28.52
CA GLU A 314 -39.34 -52.53 -27.58
C GLU A 314 -39.58 -53.95 -28.03
N CYS A 315 -38.83 -54.89 -27.44
CA CYS A 315 -38.78 -56.27 -27.89
C CYS A 315 -39.68 -57.20 -27.07
N THR A 316 -40.17 -58.27 -27.72
CA THR A 316 -40.77 -59.41 -27.04
C THR A 316 -39.70 -60.25 -26.35
N LYS A 317 -40.10 -61.07 -25.36
CA LYS A 317 -39.19 -62.02 -24.72
C LYS A 317 -38.50 -62.89 -25.78
N PRO A 318 -37.17 -63.04 -25.75
CA PRO A 318 -36.48 -63.96 -26.65
C PRO A 318 -37.05 -65.38 -26.49
N THR A 319 -37.53 -65.97 -27.60
CA THR A 319 -38.13 -67.31 -27.62
C THR A 319 -37.22 -68.31 -28.31
N ARG A 320 -37.02 -69.47 -27.66
CA ARG A 320 -36.27 -70.61 -28.19
C ARG A 320 -37.20 -71.50 -29.00
N ASN A 321 -36.91 -71.65 -30.29
CA ASN A 321 -37.66 -72.52 -31.19
C ASN A 321 -36.73 -73.62 -31.72
N GLN A 322 -37.23 -74.86 -31.75
CA GLN A 322 -36.55 -76.04 -32.29
C GLN A 322 -37.01 -76.37 -33.73
N SER A 323 -37.75 -75.48 -34.40
CA SER A 323 -38.35 -75.72 -35.72
C SER A 323 -37.50 -75.20 -36.88
N ASP A 324 -37.60 -75.87 -38.03
CA ASP A 324 -37.09 -75.36 -39.29
C ASP A 324 -37.95 -74.21 -39.83
N SER A 325 -37.30 -73.08 -40.11
CA SER A 325 -37.76 -71.92 -40.88
C SER A 325 -39.05 -71.21 -40.41
N VAL A 326 -38.89 -69.97 -39.93
CA VAL A 326 -39.98 -68.98 -39.97
C VAL A 326 -39.85 -68.22 -41.29
N ASN A 327 -40.82 -68.38 -42.18
CA ASN A 327 -40.86 -67.65 -43.44
C ASN A 327 -41.45 -66.26 -43.21
N PHE A 328 -40.71 -65.22 -43.57
CA PHE A 328 -41.21 -63.84 -43.54
C PHE A 328 -41.38 -63.33 -44.97
N GLU A 329 -42.56 -62.83 -45.30
CA GLU A 329 -42.80 -62.13 -46.55
C GLU A 329 -42.15 -60.74 -46.48
N TRP A 330 -41.27 -60.44 -47.44
CA TRP A 330 -40.60 -59.14 -47.52
C TRP A 330 -40.60 -58.60 -48.96
N THR A 331 -40.63 -57.26 -49.09
CA THR A 331 -40.63 -56.57 -50.38
C THR A 331 -39.31 -55.83 -50.58
N ASN A 332 -38.52 -56.18 -51.60
CA ASN A 332 -37.26 -55.52 -51.90
C ASN A 332 -37.46 -54.24 -52.72
N PRO A 333 -37.18 -53.05 -52.16
CA PRO A 333 -37.40 -51.79 -52.87
C PRO A 333 -36.43 -51.55 -54.03
N LYS A 334 -35.25 -52.21 -54.07
CA LYS A 334 -34.30 -52.09 -55.21
C LYS A 334 -34.62 -53.02 -56.37
N LEU A 335 -35.34 -54.13 -56.12
CA LEU A 335 -35.60 -55.15 -57.12
C LEU A 335 -37.06 -55.20 -57.58
N ASN A 336 -38.00 -54.56 -56.87
CA ASN A 336 -39.43 -54.56 -57.20
C ASN A 336 -40.00 -55.99 -57.33
N ILE A 337 -39.52 -56.91 -56.48
CA ILE A 337 -39.94 -58.31 -56.40
C ILE A 337 -40.52 -58.54 -55.00
N THR A 338 -41.78 -58.98 -54.94
CA THR A 338 -42.31 -59.73 -53.79
C THR A 338 -41.73 -61.14 -53.86
N ALA A 339 -40.73 -61.41 -53.04
CA ALA A 339 -40.11 -62.73 -52.98
C ALA A 339 -40.42 -63.35 -51.63
N VAL A 340 -41.05 -64.53 -51.67
CA VAL A 340 -41.17 -65.41 -50.50
C VAL A 340 -39.85 -66.16 -50.40
N PHE A 341 -38.97 -65.75 -49.48
CA PHE A 341 -37.73 -66.47 -49.22
C PHE A 341 -37.92 -67.42 -48.04
N ALA A 342 -37.57 -68.70 -48.24
CA ALA A 342 -37.18 -69.55 -47.11
C ALA A 342 -35.85 -68.97 -46.58
N ASN A 343 -35.83 -68.49 -45.34
CA ASN A 343 -34.85 -67.54 -44.79
C ASN A 343 -35.07 -66.09 -45.27
N GLY A 344 -36.16 -65.46 -44.81
CA GLY A 344 -36.41 -64.01 -44.96
C GLY A 344 -35.46 -63.09 -44.17
N THR A 345 -34.29 -63.60 -43.77
CA THR A 345 -33.23 -62.89 -43.06
C THR A 345 -32.23 -62.35 -44.07
N TRP A 346 -32.10 -61.03 -44.17
CA TRP A 346 -31.12 -60.45 -45.08
C TRP A 346 -29.72 -60.66 -44.51
N HIS A 347 -28.97 -61.57 -45.13
CA HIS A 347 -27.57 -61.80 -44.85
C HIS A 347 -26.76 -60.70 -45.51
N GLY A 348 -25.91 -60.04 -44.72
CA GLY A 348 -24.94 -59.12 -45.25
C GLY A 348 -24.14 -59.75 -46.38
N SER A 349 -24.33 -59.24 -47.59
CA SER A 349 -23.55 -59.59 -48.78
C SER A 349 -23.17 -61.09 -48.89
N GLY A 350 -24.12 -61.93 -49.27
CA GLY A 350 -23.85 -63.26 -49.79
C GLY A 350 -24.41 -64.39 -48.92
N SER A 351 -24.95 -65.40 -49.60
CA SER A 351 -25.63 -66.59 -49.10
C SER A 351 -24.75 -67.58 -48.31
N ASP A 352 -23.67 -67.13 -47.68
CA ASP A 352 -22.79 -68.01 -46.91
C ASP A 352 -23.18 -67.94 -45.42
N ASN A 353 -23.48 -69.10 -44.82
CA ASN A 353 -23.81 -69.38 -43.41
C ASN A 353 -22.75 -68.92 -42.36
N LYS A 354 -22.19 -67.72 -42.47
CA LYS A 354 -20.99 -67.26 -41.72
C LYS A 354 -21.27 -66.31 -40.55
N THR A 355 -22.51 -65.86 -40.31
CA THR A 355 -22.85 -64.88 -39.26
C THR A 355 -23.80 -65.44 -38.21
N SER A 356 -23.41 -65.49 -36.94
CA SER A 356 -24.23 -66.13 -35.87
C SER A 356 -25.59 -65.50 -35.58
N TRP A 357 -25.91 -64.31 -36.11
CA TRP A 357 -27.22 -63.68 -35.96
C TRP A 357 -27.58 -62.80 -37.16
N SER A 358 -28.87 -62.47 -37.26
CA SER A 358 -29.48 -61.82 -38.41
C SER A 358 -30.73 -61.04 -38.00
N ILE A 359 -31.10 -60.07 -38.82
CA ILE A 359 -32.24 -59.19 -38.56
C ILE A 359 -33.02 -58.90 -39.85
N ALA A 360 -34.30 -58.60 -39.70
CA ALA A 360 -35.18 -58.17 -40.78
C ALA A 360 -36.06 -56.99 -40.32
N LEU A 361 -36.51 -56.16 -41.26
CA LEU A 361 -37.45 -55.07 -41.01
C LEU A 361 -38.63 -55.21 -41.98
N ASP A 362 -39.85 -55.07 -41.47
CA ASP A 362 -41.08 -55.28 -42.23
C ASP A 362 -41.36 -54.18 -43.27
N ARG A 363 -40.88 -52.95 -43.05
CA ARG A 363 -41.23 -51.79 -43.86
C ARG A 363 -40.09 -50.77 -44.00
N PHE A 364 -40.02 -50.15 -45.18
CA PHE A 364 -39.10 -49.05 -45.49
C PHE A 364 -39.85 -47.82 -46.02
N VAL A 365 -39.21 -46.65 -45.92
CA VAL A 365 -39.65 -45.46 -46.65
C VAL A 365 -39.33 -45.60 -48.14
N ASP A 366 -40.07 -44.88 -48.99
CA ASP A 366 -39.87 -44.91 -50.44
C ASP A 366 -38.42 -44.51 -50.83
N ASN A 367 -37.86 -45.19 -51.83
CA ASN A 367 -36.51 -44.92 -52.35
C ASN A 367 -36.32 -43.46 -52.77
N TYR A 368 -37.37 -42.76 -53.21
CA TYR A 368 -37.32 -41.33 -53.51
C TYR A 368 -36.70 -40.51 -52.36
N TRP A 369 -37.11 -40.78 -51.13
CA TRP A 369 -36.62 -40.08 -49.92
C TRP A 369 -35.19 -40.46 -49.54
N THR A 370 -34.68 -41.54 -50.14
CA THR A 370 -33.32 -42.03 -49.96
C THR A 370 -32.32 -41.43 -50.96
N TYR A 371 -32.75 -41.09 -52.18
CA TYR A 371 -31.85 -40.61 -53.25
C TYR A 371 -32.08 -39.16 -53.68
N GLY A 372 -33.30 -38.66 -53.57
CA GLY A 372 -33.68 -37.38 -54.18
C GLY A 372 -33.61 -36.20 -53.23
N GLY A 373 -32.44 -35.60 -52.97
CA GLY A 373 -32.39 -34.21 -52.48
C GLY A 373 -31.48 -33.92 -51.29
N GLY A 374 -30.49 -33.05 -51.53
CA GLY A 374 -29.77 -32.26 -50.51
C GLY A 374 -28.99 -33.05 -49.44
N GLY A 375 -28.48 -32.32 -48.43
CA GLY A 375 -27.65 -32.86 -47.35
C GLY A 375 -28.37 -33.75 -46.32
N ASN A 376 -29.71 -33.79 -46.34
CA ASN A 376 -30.54 -34.58 -45.39
C ASN A 376 -31.11 -35.86 -46.04
N ALA A 377 -30.54 -36.32 -47.16
CA ALA A 377 -30.98 -37.56 -47.79
C ALA A 377 -30.67 -38.78 -46.91
N GLY A 378 -31.66 -39.65 -46.70
CA GLY A 378 -31.48 -40.87 -45.91
C GLY A 378 -31.54 -40.69 -44.39
N THR A 379 -32.12 -39.59 -43.88
CA THR A 379 -32.31 -39.33 -42.44
C THR A 379 -33.76 -38.94 -42.11
N PRO A 380 -34.27 -39.24 -40.90
CA PRO A 380 -35.60 -38.82 -40.46
C PRO A 380 -35.85 -37.32 -40.55
N ALA A 381 -34.82 -36.47 -40.35
CA ALA A 381 -34.93 -35.01 -40.42
C ALA A 381 -35.57 -34.50 -41.73
N ARG A 382 -35.52 -35.28 -42.81
CA ARG A 382 -36.21 -34.95 -44.06
C ARG A 382 -37.73 -34.83 -43.94
N PHE A 383 -38.32 -35.48 -42.94
CA PHE A 383 -39.74 -35.49 -42.65
C PHE A 383 -40.13 -34.53 -41.51
N GLU A 384 -39.22 -33.65 -41.07
CA GLU A 384 -39.48 -32.67 -39.98
C GLU A 384 -40.69 -31.76 -40.26
N ASN A 385 -40.85 -31.33 -41.52
CA ASN A 385 -41.94 -30.45 -41.94
C ASN A 385 -43.22 -31.20 -42.37
N GLU A 386 -43.20 -32.53 -42.38
CA GLU A 386 -44.31 -33.34 -42.85
C GLU A 386 -45.31 -33.58 -41.70
N THR A 387 -46.44 -32.89 -41.76
CA THR A 387 -47.50 -32.96 -40.74
C THR A 387 -48.65 -33.85 -41.22
N ASN A 388 -49.33 -34.56 -40.30
CA ASN A 388 -50.45 -35.49 -40.56
C ASN A 388 -50.12 -36.88 -41.16
N MET A 389 -48.90 -37.38 -40.96
CA MET A 389 -48.59 -38.78 -41.31
C MET A 389 -48.97 -39.74 -40.16
N ASP A 390 -49.89 -40.69 -40.43
CA ASP A 390 -50.13 -41.83 -39.52
C ASP A 390 -49.02 -42.87 -39.70
N VAL A 391 -47.96 -42.77 -38.90
CA VAL A 391 -46.80 -43.67 -38.96
C VAL A 391 -46.77 -44.57 -37.74
N ARG A 392 -47.21 -45.82 -37.91
CA ARG A 392 -46.98 -46.89 -36.92
C ARG A 392 -45.50 -47.27 -36.86
N PRO A 393 -44.92 -47.68 -35.72
CA PRO A 393 -43.56 -48.21 -35.67
C PRO A 393 -43.34 -49.40 -36.62
N ALA A 394 -42.15 -49.52 -37.20
CA ALA A 394 -41.77 -50.68 -38.00
C ALA A 394 -41.44 -51.87 -37.09
N LYS A 395 -41.70 -53.10 -37.55
CA LYS A 395 -41.36 -54.33 -36.82
C LYS A 395 -40.00 -54.84 -37.27
N LEU A 396 -39.08 -54.93 -36.33
CA LEU A 396 -37.79 -55.60 -36.50
C LEU A 396 -37.88 -57.04 -35.99
N PHE A 397 -37.45 -57.98 -36.80
CA PHE A 397 -37.29 -59.37 -36.41
C PHE A 397 -35.81 -59.66 -36.19
N PHE A 398 -35.49 -60.28 -35.06
CA PHE A 398 -34.14 -60.73 -34.70
C PHE A 398 -34.12 -62.26 -34.65
N GLU A 399 -33.12 -62.86 -35.28
CA GLU A 399 -32.87 -64.31 -35.24
C GLU A 399 -31.38 -64.59 -35.07
N THR A 400 -31.04 -65.47 -34.13
CA THR A 400 -29.70 -66.05 -34.00
C THR A 400 -29.75 -67.56 -34.11
N TYR A 401 -28.72 -68.13 -34.73
CA TYR A 401 -28.55 -69.56 -34.94
C TYR A 401 -27.22 -70.02 -34.33
N PHE A 402 -27.23 -71.18 -33.68
CA PHE A 402 -26.03 -71.77 -33.06
C PHE A 402 -25.67 -73.09 -33.75
N LEU A 403 -24.66 -73.08 -34.63
CA LEU A 403 -24.27 -74.25 -35.46
C LEU A 403 -23.59 -75.39 -34.69
N TRP A 404 -22.92 -75.10 -33.57
CA TRP A 404 -22.11 -76.07 -32.84
C TRP A 404 -22.92 -77.17 -32.14
N GLN A 405 -24.22 -76.94 -31.89
CA GLN A 405 -25.12 -77.97 -31.34
C GLN A 405 -25.40 -79.10 -32.33
N VAL A 406 -25.33 -78.82 -33.64
CA VAL A 406 -25.46 -79.83 -34.71
C VAL A 406 -24.27 -80.79 -34.71
N ALA A 407 -23.07 -80.28 -34.43
CA ALA A 407 -21.86 -81.11 -34.31
C ALA A 407 -21.90 -82.03 -33.07
N ALA A 408 -22.74 -81.71 -32.08
CA ALA A 408 -22.98 -82.49 -30.87
C ALA A 408 -24.23 -83.41 -30.95
N GLY A 409 -24.96 -83.42 -32.07
CA GLY A 409 -26.15 -84.27 -32.28
C GLY A 409 -27.48 -83.70 -31.78
N GLU A 410 -27.52 -82.44 -31.37
CA GLU A 410 -28.72 -81.72 -30.88
C GLU A 410 -29.40 -80.92 -32.01
N PRO A 411 -30.74 -80.70 -31.96
CA PRO A 411 -31.45 -79.91 -32.97
C PRO A 411 -31.00 -78.44 -32.98
N TYR A 412 -31.12 -77.77 -34.13
CA TYR A 412 -30.79 -76.35 -34.26
C TYR A 412 -31.52 -75.52 -33.20
N LEU A 413 -30.76 -74.88 -32.30
CA LEU A 413 -31.33 -73.89 -31.39
C LEU A 413 -31.36 -72.52 -32.08
N ARG A 414 -32.57 -72.02 -32.29
CA ARG A 414 -32.83 -70.66 -32.79
C ARG A 414 -33.43 -69.83 -31.68
N VAL A 415 -32.90 -68.62 -31.48
CA VAL A 415 -33.52 -67.61 -30.60
C VAL A 415 -34.07 -66.52 -31.48
N THR A 416 -35.36 -66.22 -31.29
CA THR A 416 -36.09 -65.23 -32.08
C THR A 416 -36.74 -64.19 -31.16
N SER A 417 -36.82 -62.95 -31.62
CA SER A 417 -37.53 -61.87 -30.93
C SER A 417 -38.05 -60.86 -31.95
N GLN A 418 -39.20 -60.26 -31.68
CA GLN A 418 -39.79 -59.20 -32.48
C GLN A 418 -39.77 -57.89 -31.69
N CYS A 419 -39.34 -56.80 -32.32
CA CYS A 419 -39.21 -55.50 -31.69
C CYS A 419 -39.96 -54.41 -32.46
N ASP A 420 -40.62 -53.51 -31.75
CA ASP A 420 -41.04 -52.22 -32.30
C ASP A 420 -39.84 -51.29 -32.39
N VAL A 421 -39.62 -50.71 -33.57
CA VAL A 421 -38.51 -49.79 -33.84
C VAL A 421 -39.02 -48.36 -33.78
N MET A 422 -38.56 -47.59 -32.79
CA MET A 422 -38.92 -46.20 -32.58
C MET A 422 -37.69 -45.30 -32.55
N GLN A 423 -37.79 -44.11 -33.12
CA GLN A 423 -36.78 -43.05 -33.00
C GLN A 423 -37.21 -42.13 -31.86
N ARG A 424 -36.45 -42.09 -30.77
CA ARG A 424 -36.70 -41.15 -29.67
C ARG A 424 -35.90 -39.89 -29.86
N TYR A 425 -36.52 -38.75 -29.63
CA TYR A 425 -35.89 -37.43 -29.63
C TYR A 425 -35.89 -36.88 -28.21
N VAL A 426 -34.71 -36.54 -27.70
CA VAL A 426 -34.53 -36.10 -26.31
C VAL A 426 -33.73 -34.80 -26.24
N GLU A 427 -34.13 -33.96 -25.31
CA GLU A 427 -33.32 -32.84 -24.84
C GLU A 427 -32.61 -33.25 -23.55
N SER A 428 -31.29 -33.10 -23.54
CA SER A 428 -30.43 -33.46 -22.42
C SER A 428 -29.78 -32.21 -21.83
N HIS A 429 -29.96 -31.98 -20.53
CA HIS A 429 -29.27 -30.94 -19.77
C HIS A 429 -27.92 -31.48 -19.29
N VAL A 430 -26.86 -30.95 -19.88
CA VAL A 430 -25.47 -31.38 -19.68
C VAL A 430 -24.77 -30.41 -18.75
N THR A 431 -24.03 -30.95 -17.79
CA THR A 431 -23.08 -30.19 -16.98
C THR A 431 -21.67 -30.70 -17.27
N CYS A 432 -20.77 -29.81 -17.67
CA CYS A 432 -19.38 -30.10 -17.93
C CYS A 432 -18.48 -29.33 -16.96
N LYS A 433 -17.46 -29.99 -16.43
CA LYS A 433 -16.41 -29.40 -15.60
C LYS A 433 -15.05 -29.59 -16.27
N GLN A 434 -14.34 -28.48 -16.47
CA GLN A 434 -12.98 -28.47 -17.02
C GLN A 434 -12.10 -27.53 -16.18
N LEU A 435 -11.08 -28.09 -15.52
CA LEU A 435 -10.18 -27.34 -14.61
C LEU A 435 -9.21 -26.45 -15.39
N ASP A 436 -8.68 -26.97 -16.50
CA ASP A 436 -7.81 -26.26 -17.43
C ASP A 436 -7.98 -26.79 -18.86
N ARG A 437 -7.53 -26.04 -19.88
CA ARG A 437 -7.61 -26.43 -21.30
C ARG A 437 -6.91 -27.75 -21.62
N LEU A 438 -5.98 -28.19 -20.77
CA LEU A 438 -5.23 -29.44 -20.91
C LEU A 438 -5.79 -30.58 -20.03
N SER A 439 -6.70 -30.26 -19.10
CA SER A 439 -7.29 -31.26 -18.22
C SER A 439 -8.40 -32.04 -18.92
N ALA A 440 -8.53 -33.33 -18.59
CA ALA A 440 -9.63 -34.16 -19.08
C ALA A 440 -10.97 -33.53 -18.68
N ARG A 441 -11.81 -33.27 -19.68
CA ARG A 441 -13.17 -32.76 -19.48
C ARG A 441 -14.04 -33.83 -18.85
N ASN A 442 -14.86 -33.45 -17.87
CA ASN A 442 -15.86 -34.34 -17.29
C ASN A 442 -17.26 -33.78 -17.52
N CYS A 443 -18.01 -34.42 -18.42
CA CYS A 443 -19.38 -34.05 -18.76
C CYS A 443 -20.36 -35.15 -18.33
N SER A 444 -21.52 -34.74 -17.83
CA SER A 444 -22.61 -35.65 -17.51
C SER A 444 -23.97 -35.03 -17.83
N VAL A 445 -24.91 -35.88 -18.23
CA VAL A 445 -26.31 -35.49 -18.35
C VAL A 445 -26.95 -35.53 -16.97
N THR A 446 -27.50 -34.41 -16.54
CA THR A 446 -28.12 -34.24 -15.22
C THR A 446 -29.63 -34.39 -15.26
N LYS A 447 -30.26 -33.93 -16.35
CA LYS A 447 -31.70 -34.03 -16.56
C LYS A 447 -32.01 -34.30 -18.02
N GLN A 448 -33.11 -34.99 -18.31
CA GLN A 448 -33.59 -35.25 -19.67
C GLN A 448 -35.09 -35.02 -19.80
N ARG A 449 -35.57 -34.85 -21.03
CA ARG A 449 -36.99 -34.85 -21.41
C ARG A 449 -37.15 -35.19 -22.88
N LEU A 450 -38.36 -35.46 -23.35
CA LEU A 450 -38.63 -35.53 -24.79
C LEU A 450 -38.37 -34.17 -25.44
N SER A 451 -37.81 -34.18 -26.65
CA SER A 451 -37.54 -32.96 -27.41
C SER A 451 -38.83 -32.18 -27.66
N ARG A 452 -38.75 -30.84 -27.61
CA ARG A 452 -39.88 -29.95 -27.93
C ARG A 452 -39.77 -29.34 -29.31
N LYS A 453 -38.67 -29.58 -30.02
CA LYS A 453 -38.49 -29.10 -31.39
C LYS A 453 -39.29 -29.96 -32.35
N ASP A 454 -39.56 -29.39 -33.52
CA ASP A 454 -40.21 -30.12 -34.59
C ASP A 454 -39.24 -31.22 -35.08
N HIS A 455 -39.77 -32.42 -35.27
CA HIS A 455 -39.01 -33.57 -35.74
C HIS A 455 -39.96 -34.54 -36.46
N ALA A 456 -39.39 -35.46 -37.24
CA ALA A 456 -40.17 -36.50 -37.88
C ALA A 456 -40.87 -37.40 -36.85
N SER A 457 -41.98 -38.04 -37.27
CA SER A 457 -42.68 -39.02 -36.43
C SER A 457 -41.72 -40.07 -35.87
N GLU A 458 -41.84 -40.41 -34.58
CA GLU A 458 -41.01 -41.42 -33.91
C GLU A 458 -41.10 -42.81 -34.58
N GLY A 459 -42.14 -43.07 -35.38
CA GLY A 459 -42.26 -44.29 -36.19
C GLY A 459 -41.37 -44.34 -37.44
N ILE A 460 -40.73 -43.23 -37.82
CA ILE A 460 -39.72 -43.16 -38.90
C ILE A 460 -38.34 -43.08 -38.25
N THR A 461 -37.52 -44.10 -38.45
CA THR A 461 -36.20 -44.19 -37.84
C THR A 461 -35.10 -44.18 -38.90
N MET A 462 -33.85 -44.03 -38.48
CA MET A 462 -32.70 -44.16 -39.39
C MET A 462 -32.67 -45.52 -40.11
N LEU A 463 -33.24 -46.57 -39.50
CA LEU A 463 -33.34 -47.91 -40.09
C LEU A 463 -34.45 -48.01 -41.14
N SER A 464 -35.42 -47.10 -41.16
CA SER A 464 -36.49 -47.08 -42.15
C SER A 464 -35.99 -46.74 -43.56
N PHE A 465 -34.74 -46.30 -43.72
CA PHE A 465 -34.14 -45.95 -45.02
C PHE A 465 -33.40 -47.15 -45.64
N PRO A 466 -33.79 -47.63 -46.84
CA PRO A 466 -33.21 -48.81 -47.47
C PRO A 466 -31.69 -48.83 -47.59
N LYS A 467 -31.04 -47.68 -47.88
CA LYS A 467 -29.58 -47.60 -47.95
C LYS A 467 -28.92 -47.75 -46.57
N THR A 468 -29.43 -47.04 -45.57
CA THR A 468 -28.90 -47.11 -44.21
C THR A 468 -29.05 -48.53 -43.67
N TRP A 469 -30.22 -49.13 -43.90
CA TRP A 469 -30.51 -50.52 -43.58
C TRP A 469 -29.55 -51.50 -44.26
N ASP A 470 -29.37 -51.39 -45.58
CA ASP A 470 -28.44 -52.21 -46.37
C ASP A 470 -27.04 -52.19 -45.75
N TRP A 471 -26.52 -51.03 -45.35
CA TRP A 471 -25.19 -50.96 -44.73
C TRP A 471 -25.11 -51.55 -43.31
N VAL A 472 -26.09 -51.21 -42.46
CA VAL A 472 -26.16 -51.74 -41.09
C VAL A 472 -26.20 -53.26 -41.15
N THR A 473 -27.15 -53.82 -41.89
CA THR A 473 -27.30 -55.26 -41.99
C THR A 473 -26.12 -55.93 -42.70
N ARG A 474 -25.35 -55.21 -43.54
CA ARG A 474 -24.30 -55.85 -44.35
C ARG A 474 -23.10 -56.19 -43.53
N TYR A 475 -22.75 -55.26 -42.65
CA TYR A 475 -21.48 -55.27 -41.98
C TYR A 475 -21.64 -55.42 -40.47
N LEU A 476 -22.74 -54.97 -39.84
CA LEU A 476 -22.94 -55.10 -38.38
C LEU A 476 -22.84 -56.56 -37.91
N PRO A 477 -23.52 -57.54 -38.53
CA PRO A 477 -23.37 -58.95 -38.14
C PRO A 477 -22.00 -59.56 -38.49
N GLN A 478 -21.19 -58.85 -39.28
CA GLN A 478 -19.84 -59.24 -39.70
C GLN A 478 -18.73 -58.58 -38.89
N VAL A 479 -19.03 -57.56 -38.06
CA VAL A 479 -18.01 -56.75 -37.36
C VAL A 479 -17.14 -57.60 -36.43
N MET A 480 -17.71 -58.64 -35.82
CA MET A 480 -17.06 -59.46 -34.80
C MET A 480 -17.19 -60.96 -35.07
N THR A 481 -17.19 -61.38 -36.34
CA THR A 481 -17.33 -62.79 -36.69
C THR A 481 -16.19 -63.63 -36.12
N SER A 482 -16.52 -64.44 -35.12
CA SER A 482 -15.73 -65.57 -34.62
C SER A 482 -16.26 -66.85 -35.27
N SER A 483 -15.38 -67.78 -35.63
CA SER A 483 -15.74 -68.95 -36.44
C SER A 483 -16.39 -70.10 -35.67
N VAL A 484 -16.54 -70.06 -34.32
CA VAL A 484 -17.03 -71.25 -33.59
C VAL A 484 -17.84 -70.96 -32.30
N GLU A 485 -17.66 -69.82 -31.62
CA GLU A 485 -18.35 -69.55 -30.34
C GLU A 485 -18.96 -68.14 -30.35
N ALA A 486 -20.19 -68.01 -29.84
CA ALA A 486 -21.08 -66.85 -29.99
C ALA A 486 -20.37 -65.48 -30.15
N ASP A 487 -20.78 -64.75 -31.19
CA ASP A 487 -20.29 -63.42 -31.56
C ASP A 487 -20.28 -62.45 -30.36
N THR A 488 -19.27 -61.57 -30.29
CA THR A 488 -19.09 -60.62 -29.18
C THR A 488 -20.32 -59.74 -28.96
N VAL A 489 -21.09 -59.42 -30.00
CA VAL A 489 -22.34 -58.68 -29.91
C VAL A 489 -23.39 -59.49 -29.15
N LEU A 490 -23.55 -60.78 -29.45
CA LEU A 490 -24.51 -61.65 -28.75
C LEU A 490 -24.15 -61.78 -27.27
N ARG A 491 -22.86 -61.94 -26.98
CA ARG A 491 -22.36 -61.97 -25.59
C ARG A 491 -22.62 -60.66 -24.85
N TYR A 492 -22.46 -59.53 -25.52
CA TYR A 492 -22.77 -58.23 -24.93
C TYR A 492 -24.26 -58.04 -24.64
N ILE A 493 -25.14 -58.50 -25.55
CA ILE A 493 -26.60 -58.47 -25.33
C ILE A 493 -26.99 -59.37 -24.15
N ASP A 494 -26.31 -60.50 -23.99
CA ASP A 494 -26.51 -61.44 -22.87
C ASP A 494 -26.00 -60.92 -21.53
N ASP A 495 -24.75 -60.44 -21.47
CA ASP A 495 -24.16 -59.76 -20.32
C ASP A 495 -23.18 -58.64 -20.74
N PRO A 496 -23.52 -57.36 -20.52
CA PRO A 496 -22.64 -56.24 -20.89
C PRO A 496 -21.40 -56.13 -20.00
N LYS A 497 -21.29 -56.89 -18.90
CA LYS A 497 -20.13 -56.87 -17.99
C LYS A 497 -18.92 -57.64 -18.51
N LEU A 498 -19.07 -58.40 -19.60
CA LEU A 498 -17.96 -59.19 -20.15
C LEU A 498 -16.84 -58.28 -20.70
N GLU A 499 -15.59 -58.55 -20.27
CA GLU A 499 -14.40 -57.74 -20.61
C GLU A 499 -13.39 -58.50 -21.49
N ARG A 500 -13.48 -59.84 -21.60
CA ARG A 500 -12.49 -60.66 -22.34
C ARG A 500 -13.13 -61.54 -23.41
N LEU A 501 -12.47 -61.59 -24.56
CA LEU A 501 -12.68 -62.59 -25.61
C LEU A 501 -12.15 -63.95 -25.10
N GLY A 502 -12.96 -64.67 -24.32
CA GLY A 502 -12.58 -65.97 -23.75
C GLY A 502 -13.19 -66.29 -22.39
N ASP A 503 -13.86 -65.33 -21.73
CA ASP A 503 -14.70 -65.64 -20.57
C ASP A 503 -15.89 -66.47 -21.07
N SER A 504 -15.78 -67.79 -20.96
CA SER A 504 -16.89 -68.71 -21.16
C SER A 504 -17.81 -68.60 -19.94
N PRO A 505 -19.13 -68.41 -20.07
CA PRO A 505 -20.00 -69.01 -19.07
C PRO A 505 -19.67 -70.51 -19.06
N GLU A 506 -19.55 -71.14 -17.89
CA GLU A 506 -19.23 -72.57 -17.77
C GLU A 506 -20.20 -73.48 -18.58
N SER A 507 -21.30 -72.92 -19.09
CA SER A 507 -22.19 -73.51 -20.07
C SER A 507 -22.48 -72.54 -21.23
N GLY A 508 -21.88 -72.76 -22.40
CA GLY A 508 -22.28 -72.08 -23.66
C GLY A 508 -23.74 -72.34 -24.09
N PHE A 509 -24.52 -73.09 -23.31
CA PHE A 509 -25.89 -73.55 -23.56
C PHE A 509 -26.99 -72.52 -23.19
N GLU A 510 -26.64 -71.44 -22.47
CA GLU A 510 -27.61 -70.53 -21.83
C GLU A 510 -27.54 -69.06 -22.32
N ILE A 511 -26.96 -68.80 -23.50
CA ILE A 511 -26.99 -67.44 -24.06
C ILE A 511 -28.44 -67.02 -24.37
N LEU A 512 -28.80 -65.81 -23.96
CA LEU A 512 -30.11 -65.15 -24.08
C LEU A 512 -31.27 -65.89 -23.37
N THR A 513 -31.01 -66.69 -22.33
CA THR A 513 -32.07 -67.38 -21.55
C THR A 513 -32.68 -66.52 -20.46
N ASP A 514 -31.85 -65.79 -19.72
CA ASP A 514 -32.22 -65.06 -18.51
C ASP A 514 -32.31 -63.53 -18.72
N VAL A 515 -32.45 -63.12 -19.98
CA VAL A 515 -32.56 -61.70 -20.35
C VAL A 515 -34.04 -61.33 -20.44
N SER A 516 -34.46 -60.33 -19.64
CA SER A 516 -35.82 -59.79 -19.74
C SER A 516 -36.07 -59.11 -21.09
N PRO A 517 -37.34 -59.02 -21.57
CA PRO A 517 -37.66 -58.33 -22.83
C PRO A 517 -37.12 -56.89 -22.87
N GLN A 518 -37.18 -56.19 -21.74
CA GLN A 518 -36.73 -54.81 -21.59
C GLN A 518 -35.20 -54.70 -21.66
N GLU A 519 -34.46 -55.59 -20.98
CA GLU A 519 -33.00 -55.62 -21.04
C GLU A 519 -32.50 -56.02 -22.43
N PHE A 520 -33.15 -57.01 -23.05
CA PHE A 520 -32.85 -57.42 -24.42
C PHE A 520 -33.03 -56.26 -25.39
N GLY A 521 -34.19 -55.57 -25.33
CA GLY A 521 -34.46 -54.39 -26.14
C GLY A 521 -33.48 -53.25 -25.89
N ARG A 522 -33.12 -52.97 -24.63
CA ARG A 522 -32.12 -51.95 -24.24
C ARG A 522 -30.75 -52.22 -24.86
N ARG A 523 -30.22 -53.42 -24.64
CA ARG A 523 -28.87 -53.78 -25.08
C ARG A 523 -28.80 -53.91 -26.60
N LEU A 524 -29.84 -54.45 -27.23
CA LEU A 524 -29.96 -54.49 -28.69
C LEU A 524 -30.02 -53.06 -29.27
N SER A 525 -30.83 -52.17 -28.69
CA SER A 525 -30.87 -50.76 -29.10
C SER A 525 -29.48 -50.11 -29.00
N GLN A 526 -28.79 -50.34 -27.88
CA GLN A 526 -27.47 -49.78 -27.60
C GLN A 526 -26.42 -50.23 -28.62
N VAL A 527 -26.41 -51.51 -28.99
CA VAL A 527 -25.59 -52.09 -30.06
C VAL A 527 -25.84 -51.38 -31.40
N PHE A 528 -27.12 -51.24 -31.80
CA PHE A 528 -27.49 -50.59 -33.06
C PHE A 528 -27.11 -49.11 -33.09
N ASN A 529 -27.47 -48.37 -32.05
CA ASN A 529 -27.16 -46.95 -31.93
C ASN A 529 -25.65 -46.71 -31.93
N THR A 530 -24.88 -47.55 -31.24
CA THR A 530 -23.41 -47.45 -31.23
C THR A 530 -22.84 -47.60 -32.64
N TYR A 531 -23.30 -48.60 -33.38
CA TYR A 531 -22.83 -48.83 -34.74
C TYR A 531 -23.22 -47.68 -35.67
N LEU A 532 -24.50 -47.30 -35.67
CA LEU A 532 -25.03 -46.20 -36.48
C LEU A 532 -24.32 -44.88 -36.19
N LEU A 533 -24.17 -44.53 -34.92
CA LEU A 533 -23.52 -43.27 -34.51
C LEU A 533 -22.04 -43.26 -34.88
N LEU A 534 -21.32 -44.38 -34.78
CA LEU A 534 -19.96 -44.48 -35.32
C LEU A 534 -19.92 -44.24 -36.84
N THR A 535 -20.93 -44.72 -37.58
CA THR A 535 -21.02 -44.47 -39.02
C THR A 535 -21.29 -43.00 -39.37
N GLN A 536 -21.88 -42.24 -38.44
CA GLN A 536 -22.12 -40.81 -38.56
C GLN A 536 -20.92 -39.98 -38.07
N LEU A 537 -20.19 -40.43 -37.05
CA LEU A 537 -19.07 -39.69 -36.47
C LEU A 537 -17.77 -39.84 -37.28
N MET A 538 -17.48 -41.04 -37.80
CA MET A 538 -16.20 -41.36 -38.44
C MET A 538 -15.02 -40.85 -37.59
N ASN A 539 -14.11 -40.08 -38.21
CA ASN A 539 -12.92 -39.52 -37.58
C ASN A 539 -13.22 -38.56 -36.42
N LEU A 540 -14.47 -38.14 -36.18
CA LEU A 540 -14.81 -37.33 -35.01
C LEU A 540 -14.90 -38.17 -33.73
N ALA A 541 -15.13 -39.48 -33.82
CA ALA A 541 -15.36 -40.35 -32.66
C ALA A 541 -14.16 -40.43 -31.70
N TRP A 542 -12.92 -40.38 -32.21
CA TRP A 542 -11.71 -40.44 -31.39
C TRP A 542 -11.20 -39.06 -30.91
N GLN A 543 -11.88 -37.98 -31.28
CA GLN A 543 -11.42 -36.60 -31.07
C GLN A 543 -12.07 -35.90 -29.86
N GLY A 544 -12.84 -36.63 -29.04
CA GLY A 544 -13.70 -36.07 -27.99
C GLY A 544 -13.04 -35.16 -26.95
N ASN A 545 -11.72 -35.22 -26.78
CA ASN A 545 -10.97 -34.40 -25.82
C ASN A 545 -10.11 -33.30 -26.47
N ALA A 546 -10.23 -33.05 -27.79
CA ALA A 546 -9.39 -32.10 -28.52
C ALA A 546 -10.13 -30.78 -28.86
N ASP A 547 -9.94 -29.74 -28.05
CA ASP A 547 -10.58 -28.41 -28.27
C ASP A 547 -9.90 -27.53 -29.37
N LYS A 548 -8.91 -28.04 -30.13
CA LYS A 548 -8.17 -27.21 -31.10
C LYS A 548 -8.89 -27.12 -32.46
N ARG A 549 -9.49 -25.95 -32.75
CA ARG A 549 -9.96 -25.50 -34.09
C ARG A 549 -10.68 -26.59 -34.90
N MET A 550 -11.63 -27.29 -34.28
CA MET A 550 -12.39 -28.33 -34.98
C MET A 550 -13.73 -27.79 -35.45
N SER A 551 -13.97 -27.86 -36.76
CA SER A 551 -15.31 -27.80 -37.34
C SER A 551 -15.94 -29.18 -37.17
N ILE A 552 -16.83 -29.33 -36.19
CA ILE A 552 -17.78 -30.45 -36.19
C ILE A 552 -18.75 -30.16 -37.35
N GLU A 553 -18.89 -31.06 -38.30
CA GLU A 553 -19.93 -30.97 -39.33
C GLU A 553 -20.75 -32.27 -39.31
N PRO A 554 -22.09 -32.19 -39.16
CA PRO A 554 -22.89 -30.99 -38.86
C PRO A 554 -22.71 -30.49 -37.41
N ASN A 555 -22.48 -29.18 -37.22
CA ASN A 555 -22.46 -28.53 -35.90
C ASN A 555 -23.79 -27.86 -35.58
N VAL A 556 -24.32 -28.16 -34.39
CA VAL A 556 -25.38 -27.35 -33.79
C VAL A 556 -24.76 -26.53 -32.66
N THR A 557 -24.99 -25.22 -32.66
CA THR A 557 -24.51 -24.31 -31.61
C THR A 557 -25.60 -24.03 -30.61
N THR A 558 -25.24 -24.01 -29.32
CA THR A 558 -26.14 -23.60 -28.23
C THR A 558 -25.44 -22.58 -27.33
N SER A 559 -26.19 -21.59 -26.85
CA SER A 559 -25.70 -20.57 -25.92
C SER A 559 -25.61 -21.15 -24.50
N VAL A 560 -24.48 -20.92 -23.83
CA VAL A 560 -24.16 -21.52 -22.54
C VAL A 560 -23.78 -20.43 -21.54
N GLU A 561 -24.31 -20.53 -20.32
CA GLU A 561 -23.81 -19.76 -19.19
C GLU A 561 -22.60 -20.47 -18.59
N VAL A 562 -21.46 -19.79 -18.62
CA VAL A 562 -20.19 -20.25 -18.08
C VAL A 562 -20.03 -19.62 -16.71
N THR A 563 -19.85 -20.45 -15.70
CA THR A 563 -19.46 -19.98 -14.36
C THR A 563 -17.96 -20.14 -14.19
N ASN A 564 -17.27 -19.01 -14.29
CA ASN A 564 -15.83 -18.92 -14.07
C ASN A 564 -15.55 -18.35 -12.68
N LEU A 565 -14.59 -18.95 -11.98
CA LEU A 565 -13.99 -18.32 -10.81
C LEU A 565 -12.92 -17.37 -11.32
N VAL A 566 -13.15 -16.07 -11.16
CA VAL A 566 -12.21 -15.02 -11.54
C VAL A 566 -11.66 -14.39 -10.27
N GLU A 567 -10.34 -14.21 -10.22
CA GLU A 567 -9.70 -13.46 -9.14
C GLU A 567 -10.00 -11.98 -9.32
N VAL A 568 -10.57 -11.36 -8.28
CA VAL A 568 -10.90 -9.94 -8.22
C VAL A 568 -10.13 -9.30 -7.07
N TYR A 569 -9.66 -8.08 -7.27
CA TYR A 569 -9.06 -7.29 -6.21
C TYR A 569 -10.12 -6.93 -5.18
N THR A 570 -9.84 -7.23 -3.91
CA THR A 570 -10.69 -6.80 -2.79
C THR A 570 -9.85 -5.97 -1.84
N VAL A 571 -10.36 -4.78 -1.53
CA VAL A 571 -9.69 -3.83 -0.65
C VAL A 571 -10.27 -3.91 0.74
N ASP A 572 -9.41 -4.01 1.76
CA ASP A 572 -9.85 -3.92 3.16
C ASP A 572 -9.88 -2.46 3.61
N TRP A 573 -11.09 -1.91 3.64
CA TRP A 573 -11.35 -0.51 3.99
C TRP A 573 -10.83 -0.11 5.36
N LEU A 574 -10.82 -1.03 6.35
CA LEU A 574 -10.35 -0.70 7.69
C LEU A 574 -8.85 -0.43 7.68
N TRP A 575 -8.07 -1.28 7.01
CA TRP A 575 -6.62 -1.09 6.88
C TRP A 575 -6.27 0.11 6.01
N ILE A 576 -7.03 0.36 4.94
CA ILE A 576 -6.88 1.59 4.15
C ILE A 576 -7.08 2.84 4.99
N VAL A 577 -8.10 2.88 5.85
CA VAL A 577 -8.35 4.03 6.73
C VAL A 577 -7.20 4.22 7.71
N VAL A 578 -6.71 3.16 8.33
CA VAL A 578 -5.54 3.21 9.23
C VAL A 578 -4.29 3.71 8.51
N PHE A 579 -4.03 3.22 7.30
CA PHE A 579 -2.89 3.67 6.49
C PHE A 579 -3.02 5.16 6.11
N SER A 580 -4.22 5.59 5.71
CA SER A 580 -4.51 6.97 5.31
C SER A 580 -4.34 7.94 6.49
N ILE A 581 -4.84 7.57 7.67
CA ILE A 581 -4.66 8.35 8.91
C ILE A 581 -3.17 8.44 9.25
N SER A 582 -2.45 7.32 9.21
CA SER A 582 -1.01 7.29 9.52
C SER A 582 -0.21 8.17 8.55
N SER A 583 -0.56 8.15 7.26
CA SER A 583 0.07 8.96 6.22
C SER A 583 -0.30 10.44 6.33
N ALA A 584 -1.54 10.76 6.74
CA ALA A 584 -1.97 12.14 7.00
C ALA A 584 -1.26 12.75 8.22
N ILE A 585 -1.09 11.97 9.29
CA ILE A 585 -0.29 12.36 10.47
C ILE A 585 1.15 12.64 10.05
N LEU A 586 1.73 11.76 9.21
CA LEU A 586 3.07 11.94 8.69
C LEU A 586 3.22 13.21 7.84
N PHE A 587 2.24 13.48 6.97
CA PHE A 587 2.18 14.69 6.16
C PHE A 587 2.07 15.97 7.01
N ALA A 588 1.16 15.97 7.98
CA ALA A 588 1.02 17.07 8.94
C ALA A 588 2.32 17.29 9.73
N SER A 589 2.98 16.21 10.15
CA SER A 589 4.27 16.26 10.83
C SER A 589 5.38 16.84 9.95
N GLY A 590 5.38 16.54 8.64
CA GLY A 590 6.28 17.15 7.66
C GLY A 590 6.10 18.67 7.57
N ILE A 591 4.86 19.14 7.43
CA ILE A 591 4.53 20.58 7.41
C ILE A 591 4.98 21.25 8.71
N VAL A 592 4.59 20.68 9.85
CA VAL A 592 4.95 21.21 11.17
C VAL A 592 6.47 21.24 11.37
N SER A 593 7.18 20.20 10.91
CA SER A 593 8.64 20.16 10.92
C SER A 593 9.24 21.29 10.11
N THR A 594 8.75 21.54 8.89
CA THR A 594 9.24 22.63 8.03
C THR A 594 8.95 23.98 8.67
N VAL A 595 7.76 24.17 9.25
CA VAL A 595 7.40 25.42 9.95
C VAL A 595 8.34 25.65 11.14
N PHE A 596 8.52 24.68 12.04
CA PHE A 596 9.43 24.85 13.18
C PHE A 596 10.90 25.00 12.77
N ALA A 597 11.34 24.28 11.75
CA ALA A 597 12.68 24.48 11.17
C ALA A 597 12.88 25.92 10.67
N HIS A 598 11.81 26.55 10.18
CA HIS A 598 11.81 27.94 9.74
C HIS A 598 11.59 28.96 10.85
N LEU A 599 10.97 28.58 11.97
CA LEU A 599 10.81 29.42 13.15
C LEU A 599 12.03 29.39 14.08
N ALA A 600 12.79 28.29 14.10
CA ALA A 600 13.99 28.14 14.93
C ALA A 600 15.23 28.75 14.26
N LEU A 601 15.92 29.64 14.97
CA LEU A 601 17.13 30.37 14.54
C LEU A 601 18.42 29.93 15.26
N GLY A 602 18.35 29.38 16.47
CA GLY A 602 19.49 28.90 17.26
C GLY A 602 20.14 27.65 16.63
N PRO A 603 21.39 27.28 16.95
CA PRO A 603 22.11 26.16 16.36
C PRO A 603 21.56 24.80 16.80
N GLU A 604 22.04 23.76 16.13
CA GLU A 604 21.72 22.38 16.49
C GLU A 604 22.38 22.00 17.82
N VAL A 605 21.55 21.58 18.75
CA VAL A 605 21.93 21.16 20.11
C VAL A 605 22.29 19.67 20.04
N LEU A 606 23.44 19.27 20.62
CA LEU A 606 23.89 17.87 20.67
C LEU A 606 22.83 16.98 21.36
N GLY A 607 22.80 15.68 21.00
CA GLY A 607 21.64 14.79 21.10
C GLY A 607 20.84 14.62 22.41
N TYR A 608 21.24 15.21 23.54
CA TYR A 608 20.45 15.26 24.79
C TYR A 608 20.53 16.67 25.39
N ALA A 609 19.43 17.17 25.94
CA ALA A 609 19.40 18.51 26.54
C ALA A 609 20.33 18.59 27.75
N SER A 610 20.42 17.50 28.53
CA SER A 610 21.34 17.35 29.66
C SER A 610 22.81 17.47 29.28
N SER A 611 23.21 17.01 28.09
CA SER A 611 24.60 17.10 27.63
C SER A 611 24.97 18.54 27.35
N VAL A 612 24.07 19.29 26.72
CA VAL A 612 24.30 20.71 26.45
C VAL A 612 24.25 21.56 27.71
N VAL A 613 23.48 21.17 28.72
CA VAL A 613 23.54 21.77 30.05
C VAL A 613 24.87 21.47 30.75
N ARG A 614 25.39 20.23 30.63
CA ARG A 614 26.65 19.82 31.25
C ARG A 614 27.88 20.48 30.64
N ASP A 615 27.88 20.65 29.32
CA ASP A 615 28.97 21.31 28.59
C ASP A 615 28.81 22.85 28.58
N SER A 616 27.70 23.36 29.14
CA SER A 616 27.50 24.78 29.30
C SER A 616 28.43 25.33 30.38
N LYS A 617 29.29 26.27 29.98
CA LYS A 617 30.10 27.08 30.91
C LYS A 617 29.24 27.95 31.85
N TYR A 618 27.94 28.05 31.56
CA TYR A 618 27.01 29.01 32.17
C TYR A 618 26.00 28.37 33.12
N ILE A 619 26.08 27.05 33.35
CA ILE A 619 25.21 26.35 34.31
C ILE A 619 26.12 25.72 35.37
N ASP A 620 26.11 26.30 36.57
CA ASP A 620 26.86 25.73 37.70
C ASP A 620 26.13 24.48 38.20
N LEU A 621 26.71 23.32 37.91
CA LEU A 621 26.25 22.02 38.34
C LEU A 621 27.03 21.62 39.59
N SER A 622 26.35 21.05 40.59
CA SER A 622 27.02 20.58 41.80
C SER A 622 28.14 19.57 41.46
N PRO A 623 29.20 19.45 42.27
CA PRO A 623 30.29 18.49 42.02
C PRO A 623 29.79 17.04 41.86
N ASP A 624 28.64 16.71 42.47
CA ASP A 624 27.99 15.41 42.35
C ASP A 624 27.34 15.16 40.97
N ALA A 625 26.92 16.22 40.26
CA ALA A 625 26.33 16.10 38.93
C ALA A 625 27.33 15.59 37.89
N GLY A 626 28.64 15.87 38.06
CA GLY A 626 29.70 15.37 37.18
C GLY A 626 29.86 13.84 37.20
N ARG A 627 29.33 13.17 38.23
CA ARG A 627 29.36 11.70 38.40
C ARG A 627 28.03 11.03 38.04
N LYS A 628 27.03 11.80 37.64
CA LYS A 628 25.67 11.32 37.37
C LYS A 628 25.39 11.18 35.88
N GLU A 629 24.52 10.25 35.53
CA GLU A 629 24.07 10.08 34.16
C GLU A 629 23.18 11.26 33.71
N ALA A 630 23.14 11.50 32.40
CA ALA A 630 22.36 12.55 31.74
C ALA A 630 20.93 12.74 32.31
N ILE A 631 20.19 11.64 32.44
CA ILE A 631 18.80 11.65 32.91
C ILE A 631 18.69 11.98 34.41
N GLU A 632 19.69 11.60 35.21
CA GLU A 632 19.73 11.99 36.62
C GLU A 632 20.01 13.48 36.77
N VAL A 633 20.90 14.05 35.95
CA VAL A 633 21.16 15.50 35.88
C VAL A 633 19.88 16.23 35.48
N THR A 634 19.12 15.70 34.51
CA THR A 634 17.80 16.24 34.14
C THR A 634 16.84 16.24 35.31
N LYS A 635 16.74 15.15 36.07
CA LYS A 635 15.86 15.07 37.26
C LYS A 635 16.28 16.08 38.34
N MET A 636 17.57 16.26 38.57
CA MET A 636 18.11 17.24 39.53
C MET A 636 17.76 18.68 39.13
N MET A 637 17.74 18.97 37.83
CA MET A 637 17.48 20.30 37.25
C MET A 637 16.06 20.47 36.70
N SER A 638 15.16 19.52 36.96
CA SER A 638 13.86 19.34 36.30
C SER A 638 12.93 20.57 36.28
N ARG A 639 12.96 21.38 37.35
CA ARG A 639 12.15 22.60 37.46
C ARG A 639 12.80 23.83 36.85
N LYS A 640 14.10 23.77 36.59
CA LYS A 640 14.83 24.89 36.02
C LYS A 640 14.54 24.97 34.53
N ARG A 641 14.19 26.17 34.07
CA ARG A 641 14.00 26.44 32.65
C ARG A 641 15.34 26.84 32.05
N VAL A 642 15.58 26.45 30.80
CA VAL A 642 16.81 26.74 30.05
C VAL A 642 16.45 27.37 28.71
N LYS A 643 17.27 28.29 28.25
CA LYS A 643 17.06 29.04 27.01
C LYS A 643 18.35 29.16 26.20
N TYR A 644 18.21 29.15 24.87
CA TYR A 644 19.30 29.47 23.95
C TYR A 644 19.32 30.98 23.67
N GLY A 645 20.44 31.66 23.90
CA GLY A 645 20.55 33.11 23.69
C GLY A 645 21.94 33.68 23.97
N PHE A 646 22.04 35.00 23.88
CA PHE A 646 23.24 35.74 24.29
C PHE A 646 23.37 35.63 25.82
N THR A 647 24.53 35.19 26.27
CA THR A 647 24.88 35.06 27.69
C THR A 647 25.50 36.37 28.19
N ASP A 648 25.45 36.62 29.50
CA ASP A 648 25.98 37.83 30.16
C ASP A 648 27.49 38.09 29.96
N SER A 649 28.19 37.24 29.22
CA SER A 649 29.62 37.36 28.93
C SER A 649 29.88 37.68 27.45
N MET A 650 30.66 38.74 27.21
CA MET A 650 31.22 39.07 25.91
C MET A 650 32.41 38.15 25.59
N SER A 651 32.61 37.83 24.32
CA SER A 651 33.83 37.16 23.84
C SER A 651 35.05 38.06 24.06
N GLU A 652 36.27 37.52 23.97
CA GLU A 652 37.50 38.32 23.99
C GLU A 652 37.53 39.40 22.88
N GLU A 653 36.66 39.27 21.88
CA GLU A 653 36.47 40.19 20.74
C GLU A 653 35.25 41.12 20.89
N GLY A 654 34.58 41.14 22.05
CA GLY A 654 33.44 42.04 22.30
C GLY A 654 32.13 41.64 21.61
N GLN A 655 31.99 40.37 21.20
CA GLN A 655 30.72 39.84 20.69
C GLN A 655 29.94 39.12 21.80
N PRO A 656 28.61 39.29 21.90
CA PRO A 656 27.81 38.56 22.88
C PRO A 656 27.92 37.06 22.62
N LEU A 657 28.41 36.30 23.60
CA LEU A 657 28.62 34.86 23.45
C LEU A 657 27.28 34.14 23.44
N VAL A 658 27.01 33.35 22.41
CA VAL A 658 25.77 32.58 22.27
C VAL A 658 25.90 31.21 22.94
N GLY A 659 25.01 30.88 23.88
CA GLY A 659 25.05 29.64 24.66
C GLY A 659 23.68 29.19 25.20
N VAL A 660 23.64 27.99 25.82
CA VAL A 660 22.48 27.50 26.58
C VAL A 660 22.72 27.77 28.06
N GLY A 661 21.92 28.64 28.66
CA GLY A 661 21.94 28.92 30.10
C GLY A 661 20.57 28.71 30.73
N LEU A 662 20.51 28.85 32.05
CA LEU A 662 19.22 28.88 32.75
C LEU A 662 18.40 30.08 32.25
N GLU A 663 17.08 29.97 32.13
CA GLU A 663 16.22 31.02 31.55
C GLU A 663 16.27 32.32 32.37
N ASP A 664 16.51 32.22 33.67
CA ASP A 664 16.75 33.34 34.60
C ASP A 664 18.15 33.98 34.43
N GLN A 665 19.08 33.30 33.74
CA GLN A 665 20.42 33.80 33.38
C GLN A 665 20.56 34.11 31.88
N VAL A 666 19.58 33.72 31.06
CA VAL A 666 19.48 34.03 29.63
C VAL A 666 18.18 34.81 29.41
N GLN A 667 18.06 35.94 30.10
CA GLN A 667 17.02 36.93 29.88
C GLN A 667 17.60 38.31 30.18
N SER A 668 17.63 39.16 29.15
CA SER A 668 17.58 40.64 29.20
C SER A 668 18.30 41.28 30.40
N ILE A 669 19.46 41.87 30.12
CA ILE A 669 20.26 42.66 31.06
C ILE A 669 19.31 43.56 31.89
N LEU A 670 19.32 43.37 33.21
CA LEU A 670 18.73 44.30 34.15
C LEU A 670 19.82 45.28 34.58
N GLY A 671 19.68 46.54 34.19
CA GLY A 671 20.62 47.58 34.58
C GLY A 671 20.20 48.34 35.83
N PHE A 672 21.14 49.06 36.41
CA PHE A 672 20.91 49.92 37.55
C PHE A 672 21.30 51.37 37.19
N GLY A 673 20.31 52.25 37.12
CA GLY A 673 20.52 53.65 36.77
C GLY A 673 20.79 54.52 38.00
N VAL A 674 21.77 55.43 37.92
CA VAL A 674 22.14 56.34 39.03
C VAL A 674 21.73 57.81 38.83
N TYR A 675 20.70 58.05 38.00
CA TYR A 675 20.20 59.40 37.78
C TYR A 675 19.79 60.09 39.10
N LEU A 676 20.31 61.31 39.31
CA LEU A 676 20.12 62.10 40.54
C LEU A 676 20.40 61.31 41.83
N SER A 677 21.33 60.35 41.80
CA SER A 677 21.88 59.75 43.03
C SER A 677 22.94 60.71 43.58
N PRO A 678 22.77 61.26 44.80
CA PRO A 678 23.75 62.15 45.40
C PRO A 678 25.11 61.44 45.57
N PRO A 679 26.25 62.14 45.36
CA PRO A 679 27.58 61.54 45.49
C PRO A 679 27.80 60.80 46.82
N GLU A 680 27.23 61.30 47.92
CA GLU A 680 27.41 60.72 49.26
C GLU A 680 26.78 59.33 49.42
N VAL A 681 25.82 58.97 48.56
CA VAL A 681 25.10 57.68 48.61
C VAL A 681 25.27 56.84 47.35
N CYS A 682 25.76 57.41 46.25
CA CYS A 682 25.90 56.73 44.96
C CYS A 682 26.80 55.50 45.05
N THR A 683 27.99 55.61 45.65
CA THR A 683 28.91 54.47 45.82
C THR A 683 28.26 53.31 46.59
N LYS A 684 27.52 53.63 47.67
CA LYS A 684 26.82 52.62 48.47
C LYS A 684 25.68 51.96 47.70
N SER A 685 24.94 52.75 46.91
CA SER A 685 23.82 52.27 46.11
C SER A 685 24.30 51.32 45.01
N CYS A 686 25.37 51.67 44.29
CA CYS A 686 26.01 50.82 43.30
C CYS A 686 26.57 49.53 43.91
N LEU A 687 27.27 49.60 45.05
CA LEU A 687 27.74 48.41 45.77
C LEU A 687 26.58 47.49 46.14
N THR A 688 25.50 48.06 46.67
CA THR A 688 24.29 47.30 47.02
C THR A 688 23.67 46.64 45.80
N ALA A 689 23.67 47.31 44.64
CA ALA A 689 23.19 46.74 43.39
C ALA A 689 24.07 45.56 42.93
N LEU A 690 25.40 45.72 42.93
CA LEU A 690 26.33 44.64 42.58
C LEU A 690 26.19 43.43 43.52
N GLU A 691 26.04 43.66 44.83
CA GLU A 691 25.75 42.63 45.83
C GLU A 691 24.39 41.95 45.62
N ALA A 692 23.40 42.69 45.14
CA ALA A 692 22.05 42.19 44.83
C ALA A 692 21.99 41.42 43.50
N GLY A 693 23.10 41.33 42.76
CA GLY A 693 23.20 40.56 41.51
C GLY A 693 23.14 41.40 40.23
N TYR A 694 23.00 42.73 40.31
CA TYR A 694 23.12 43.57 39.12
C TYR A 694 24.53 43.45 38.55
N ARG A 695 24.63 43.45 37.22
CA ARG A 695 25.92 43.50 36.50
C ARG A 695 26.01 44.68 35.55
N HIS A 696 24.92 45.38 35.27
CA HIS A 696 24.92 46.58 34.44
C HIS A 696 24.67 47.83 35.29
N ILE A 697 25.60 48.79 35.26
CA ILE A 697 25.47 50.09 35.93
C ILE A 697 25.46 51.20 34.87
N ASP A 698 24.43 52.05 34.91
CA ASP A 698 24.23 53.17 33.98
C ASP A 698 24.37 54.52 34.68
N THR A 699 25.29 55.34 34.20
CA THR A 699 25.52 56.73 34.63
C THR A 699 25.63 57.68 33.43
N ALA A 700 26.00 58.95 33.65
CA ALA A 700 26.31 59.93 32.63
C ALA A 700 27.17 61.06 33.20
N GLN A 701 27.93 61.76 32.34
CA GLN A 701 28.64 62.99 32.72
C GLN A 701 27.73 64.03 33.37
N TYR A 702 26.52 64.18 32.83
CA TYR A 702 25.52 65.12 33.34
C TYR A 702 25.11 64.82 34.80
N TYR A 703 25.26 63.58 35.26
CA TYR A 703 24.87 63.18 36.62
C TYR A 703 25.95 63.55 37.65
N ALA A 704 27.17 63.83 37.19
CA ALA A 704 28.31 64.18 38.02
C ALA A 704 28.61 63.18 39.15
N ASN A 705 28.38 61.89 38.90
CA ASN A 705 28.60 60.80 39.87
C ASN A 705 29.39 59.60 39.29
N GLU A 706 30.12 59.82 38.19
CA GLU A 706 30.94 58.79 37.53
C GLU A 706 32.07 58.27 38.43
N THR A 707 32.69 59.16 39.21
CA THR A 707 33.75 58.79 40.16
C THR A 707 33.21 57.87 41.25
N GLU A 708 32.01 58.12 41.76
CA GLU A 708 31.36 57.33 42.80
C GLU A 708 30.96 55.94 42.28
N VAL A 709 30.53 55.85 41.02
CA VAL A 709 30.28 54.58 40.33
C VAL A 709 31.57 53.79 40.18
N GLY A 710 32.65 54.40 39.68
CA GLY A 710 33.95 53.74 39.55
C GLY A 710 34.50 53.22 40.88
N GLN A 711 34.38 54.01 41.94
CA GLN A 711 34.74 53.58 43.30
C GLN A 711 33.92 52.38 43.78
N ALA A 712 32.63 52.28 43.41
CA ALA A 712 31.80 51.15 43.79
C ALA A 712 32.25 49.87 43.08
N VAL A 713 32.56 49.95 41.79
CA VAL A 713 33.06 48.82 40.99
C VAL A 713 34.36 48.29 41.58
N GLN A 714 35.33 49.18 41.87
CA GLN A 714 36.62 48.82 42.47
C GLN A 714 36.50 48.20 43.87
N LYS A 715 35.53 48.66 44.67
CA LYS A 715 35.27 48.12 46.02
C LYS A 715 34.45 46.84 46.00
N SER A 716 33.80 46.52 44.89
CA SER A 716 32.96 45.33 44.77
C SER A 716 33.83 44.08 44.71
N SER A 717 33.26 42.94 45.13
CA SER A 717 33.90 41.63 44.95
C SER A 717 33.68 41.04 43.55
N VAL A 718 33.16 41.82 42.60
CA VAL A 718 32.84 41.38 41.25
C VAL A 718 33.98 41.80 40.32
N ASP A 719 34.49 40.87 39.51
CA ASP A 719 35.54 41.19 38.54
C ASP A 719 35.07 42.27 37.57
N ARG A 720 35.92 43.25 37.25
CA ARG A 720 35.57 44.36 36.32
C ARG A 720 35.02 43.87 34.98
N LYS A 721 35.55 42.78 34.44
CA LYS A 721 35.11 42.14 33.19
C LYS A 721 33.67 41.59 33.25
N ASP A 722 33.15 41.37 34.45
CA ASP A 722 31.80 40.86 34.70
C ASP A 722 30.81 42.01 35.00
N VAL A 723 31.28 43.27 35.00
CA VAL A 723 30.44 44.46 35.18
C VAL A 723 30.32 45.21 33.86
N PHE A 724 29.11 45.45 33.39
CA PHE A 724 28.80 46.26 32.22
C PHE A 724 28.60 47.73 32.64
N LEU A 725 29.54 48.61 32.29
CA LEU A 725 29.48 50.03 32.62
C LEU A 725 29.01 50.87 31.43
N THR A 726 27.96 51.66 31.66
CA THR A 726 27.43 52.62 30.70
C THR A 726 27.63 54.06 31.18
N THR A 727 28.15 54.92 30.31
CA THR A 727 28.13 56.38 30.52
C THR A 727 27.67 57.12 29.27
N LYS A 728 27.44 58.44 29.40
CA LYS A 728 26.88 59.27 28.34
C LYS A 728 27.52 60.65 28.31
N ILE A 729 27.74 61.15 27.11
CA ILE A 729 28.17 62.52 26.84
C ILE A 729 26.99 63.38 26.39
N LEU A 730 26.85 64.57 26.96
CA LEU A 730 25.74 65.48 26.61
C LEU A 730 26.16 66.53 25.58
N GLU A 731 27.38 67.05 25.70
CA GLU A 731 27.85 68.18 24.91
C GLU A 731 29.14 67.86 24.17
N ALA A 732 29.16 68.21 22.89
CA ALA A 732 30.33 68.16 22.02
C ALA A 732 31.52 68.97 22.58
N GLY A 733 32.73 68.61 22.18
CA GLY A 733 33.98 69.27 22.54
C GLY A 733 34.39 70.43 21.62
N GLY A 734 33.63 70.69 20.55
CA GLY A 734 33.94 71.70 19.52
C GLY A 734 34.85 71.18 18.41
N SER A 735 35.31 69.93 18.53
CA SER A 735 36.01 69.15 17.50
C SER A 735 35.90 67.67 17.87
N ILE A 736 36.15 66.77 16.90
CA ILE A 736 36.16 65.33 17.15
C ILE A 736 37.17 64.96 18.26
N ASP A 737 38.37 65.56 18.24
CA ASP A 737 39.38 65.35 19.28
C ASP A 737 38.92 65.86 20.66
N GLY A 738 38.23 66.99 20.71
CA GLY A 738 37.67 67.53 21.95
C GLY A 738 36.57 66.63 22.53
N SER A 739 35.68 66.12 21.67
CA SER A 739 34.63 65.17 22.07
C SER A 739 35.24 63.83 22.52
N TYR A 740 36.28 63.35 21.84
CA TYR A 740 37.03 62.16 22.24
C TYR A 740 37.69 62.33 23.61
N ALA A 741 38.36 63.45 23.86
CA ALA A 741 39.00 63.75 25.14
C ALA A 741 38.00 63.80 26.30
N LYS A 742 36.82 64.40 26.08
CA LYS A 742 35.72 64.38 27.06
C LYS A 742 35.29 62.96 27.42
N CYS A 743 35.17 62.06 26.44
CA CYS A 743 34.80 60.68 26.71
C CYS A 743 35.89 59.94 27.49
N ILE A 744 37.16 60.17 27.16
CA ILE A 744 38.29 59.61 27.90
C ILE A 744 38.26 60.06 29.37
N GLU A 745 37.95 61.33 29.66
CA GLU A 745 37.82 61.80 31.04
C GLU A 745 36.75 61.02 31.84
N SER A 746 35.63 60.67 31.20
CA SER A 746 34.60 59.83 31.83
C SER A 746 35.07 58.40 32.09
N ILE A 747 35.76 57.80 31.12
CA ILE A 747 36.35 56.47 31.27
C ILE A 747 37.41 56.49 32.39
N GLU A 748 38.20 57.56 32.42
CA GLU A 748 39.09 58.06 33.49
C GLU A 748 38.51 57.83 34.89
N LYS A 749 37.31 58.37 35.08
CA LYS A 749 36.59 58.39 36.36
C LYS A 749 35.94 57.05 36.71
N LEU A 750 35.50 56.29 35.71
CA LEU A 750 34.75 55.05 35.91
C LEU A 750 35.65 53.82 36.09
N ASP A 751 36.72 53.73 35.31
CA ASP A 751 37.62 52.59 35.31
C ASP A 751 39.07 53.04 35.03
N PRO A 752 39.73 53.66 36.02
CA PRO A 752 41.09 54.16 35.87
C PRO A 752 42.14 53.06 35.67
N GLU A 753 41.81 51.80 35.96
CA GLU A 753 42.75 50.68 35.84
C GLU A 753 42.71 50.04 34.45
N SER A 754 41.54 49.62 33.97
CA SER A 754 41.41 48.96 32.67
C SER A 754 41.17 49.96 31.53
N GLY A 755 40.67 51.15 31.85
CA GLY A 755 40.54 52.27 30.92
C GLY A 755 39.58 52.01 29.77
N TYR A 756 38.47 51.29 30.01
CA TYR A 756 37.38 51.11 29.05
C TYR A 756 36.01 51.15 29.73
N VAL A 757 34.98 51.44 28.93
CA VAL A 757 33.56 51.23 29.29
C VAL A 757 32.92 50.26 28.32
N ASP A 758 31.85 49.61 28.76
CA ASP A 758 31.16 48.62 27.96
C ASP A 758 30.23 49.30 26.94
N LEU A 759 29.61 50.41 27.33
CA LEU A 759 28.75 51.21 26.47
C LEU A 759 28.95 52.71 26.69
N LEU A 760 29.07 53.47 25.60
CA LEU A 760 29.09 54.93 25.64
C LEU A 760 28.03 55.52 24.71
N LEU A 761 27.19 56.40 25.25
CA LEU A 761 26.03 56.96 24.54
C LEU A 761 26.14 58.47 24.30
N ILE A 762 25.59 58.95 23.19
CA ILE A 762 25.16 60.35 23.08
C ILE A 762 23.88 60.53 23.90
N HIS A 763 23.90 61.38 24.93
CA HIS A 763 22.81 61.50 25.90
C HIS A 763 21.51 62.06 25.31
N SER A 764 21.60 62.99 24.36
CA SER A 764 20.44 63.65 23.77
C SER A 764 20.73 64.11 22.34
N PRO A 765 19.73 64.07 21.43
CA PRO A 765 19.90 64.60 20.07
C PRO A 765 19.90 66.13 20.02
N ASN A 766 19.57 66.85 21.09
CA ASN A 766 19.21 68.28 21.04
C ASN A 766 20.35 69.27 20.75
N SER A 767 21.58 68.79 20.55
CA SER A 767 22.76 69.62 20.24
C SER A 767 22.83 70.09 18.78
N GLY A 768 21.94 69.61 17.92
CA GLY A 768 21.88 69.91 16.48
C GLY A 768 22.79 69.01 15.63
N ALA A 769 22.48 68.91 14.33
CA ALA A 769 23.07 67.89 13.43
C ALA A 769 24.60 67.92 13.36
N ALA A 770 25.22 69.11 13.29
CA ALA A 770 26.67 69.24 13.24
C ALA A 770 27.37 68.69 14.51
N LYS A 771 26.80 68.96 15.69
CA LYS A 771 27.35 68.47 16.97
C LYS A 771 27.06 66.99 17.19
N ARG A 772 25.90 66.49 16.76
CA ARG A 772 25.61 65.05 16.75
C ARG A 772 26.62 64.28 15.92
N LYS A 773 26.94 64.78 14.72
CA LYS A 773 27.98 64.22 13.86
C LYS A 773 29.35 64.20 14.53
N GLU A 774 29.77 65.33 15.12
CA GLU A 774 31.04 65.43 15.84
C GLU A 774 31.13 64.38 16.96
N MET A 775 30.10 64.30 17.81
CA MET A 775 30.07 63.35 18.92
C MET A 775 30.05 61.90 18.42
N TRP A 776 29.26 61.58 17.40
CA TRP A 776 29.20 60.21 16.87
C TRP A 776 30.55 59.77 16.31
N GLN A 777 31.23 60.62 15.56
CA GLN A 777 32.57 60.31 15.03
C GLN A 777 33.63 60.17 16.14
N ALA A 778 33.48 60.88 17.25
CA ALA A 778 34.33 60.67 18.42
C ALA A 778 34.05 59.33 19.12
N LEU A 779 32.79 58.92 19.19
CA LEU A 779 32.37 57.60 19.68
C LEU A 779 32.91 56.47 18.79
N GLU A 780 32.82 56.61 17.46
CA GLU A 780 33.38 55.64 16.51
C GLU A 780 34.88 55.44 16.73
N ARG A 781 35.61 56.53 16.96
CA ARG A 781 37.03 56.46 17.29
C ARG A 781 37.28 55.73 18.62
N LEU A 782 36.48 55.99 19.67
CA LEU A 782 36.61 55.25 20.95
C LEU A 782 36.35 53.76 20.79
N TYR A 783 35.41 53.40 19.92
CA TYR A 783 35.11 52.02 19.58
C TYR A 783 36.28 51.36 18.84
N GLU A 784 36.82 52.03 17.82
CA GLU A 784 38.03 51.59 17.08
C GLU A 784 39.24 51.44 18.02
N ASP A 785 39.41 52.35 18.98
CA ASP A 785 40.50 52.35 19.97
C ASP A 785 40.26 51.34 21.13
N GLY A 786 39.13 50.63 21.14
CA GLY A 786 38.76 49.63 22.16
C GLY A 786 38.43 50.21 23.55
N LYS A 787 38.28 51.54 23.63
CA LYS A 787 37.97 52.31 24.85
C LYS A 787 36.49 52.28 25.20
N ALA A 788 35.62 52.09 24.22
CA ALA A 788 34.22 51.72 24.41
C ALA A 788 33.97 50.39 23.68
N LYS A 789 33.45 49.36 24.37
CA LYS A 789 33.13 48.07 23.72
C LYS A 789 31.89 48.16 22.84
N SER A 790 31.04 49.14 23.07
CA SER A 790 29.87 49.45 22.27
C SER A 790 29.57 50.95 22.34
N ILE A 791 28.94 51.44 21.28
CA ILE A 791 28.53 52.85 21.16
C ILE A 791 27.08 52.95 20.71
N GLY A 792 26.38 53.95 21.23
CA GLY A 792 24.96 54.13 20.96
C GLY A 792 24.45 55.53 21.25
N VAL A 793 23.14 55.65 21.35
CA VAL A 793 22.43 56.92 21.54
C VAL A 793 21.38 56.81 22.64
N SER A 794 20.94 57.96 23.13
CA SER A 794 19.83 58.07 24.07
C SER A 794 18.90 59.21 23.64
N ASN A 795 17.60 58.98 23.76
CA ASN A 795 16.54 59.89 23.36
C ASN A 795 16.47 60.18 21.85
N PHE A 796 17.00 59.30 21.00
CA PHE A 796 16.95 59.50 19.55
C PHE A 796 15.64 58.93 18.98
N GLY A 797 14.83 59.81 18.39
CA GLY A 797 13.72 59.41 17.52
C GLY A 797 14.20 58.94 16.13
N ILE A 798 13.29 58.39 15.33
CA ILE A 798 13.60 57.78 14.02
C ILE A 798 14.42 58.69 13.11
N LYS A 799 14.03 59.97 13.00
CA LYS A 799 14.73 60.96 12.17
C LYS A 799 16.19 61.17 12.57
N HIS A 800 16.45 61.18 13.88
CA HIS A 800 17.81 61.37 14.39
C HIS A 800 18.68 60.14 14.11
N ILE A 801 18.11 58.94 14.20
CA ILE A 801 18.84 57.70 13.88
C ILE A 801 19.12 57.66 12.37
N GLU A 802 18.15 57.93 11.51
CA GLU A 802 18.36 58.00 10.04
C GLU A 802 19.36 59.10 9.62
N GLU A 803 19.46 60.19 10.38
CA GLU A 803 20.49 61.20 10.14
C GLU A 803 21.91 60.64 10.36
N LEU A 804 22.14 59.85 11.42
CA LEU A 804 23.45 59.24 11.69
C LEU A 804 23.93 58.38 10.53
N LYS A 805 23.01 57.64 9.87
CA LYS A 805 23.29 56.77 8.73
C LYS A 805 24.04 57.46 7.59
N GLN A 806 23.90 58.77 7.46
CA GLN A 806 24.55 59.56 6.40
C GLN A 806 26.06 59.72 6.60
N PHE A 807 26.55 59.53 7.83
CA PHE A 807 27.97 59.76 8.17
C PHE A 807 28.58 58.73 9.12
N ALA A 808 27.79 57.81 9.66
CA ALA A 808 28.25 56.73 10.53
C ALA A 808 29.02 55.66 9.75
N LYS A 809 30.22 55.33 10.21
CA LYS A 809 30.97 54.12 9.86
C LYS A 809 30.48 52.91 10.65
N VAL A 810 30.19 53.10 11.94
CA VAL A 810 29.60 52.08 12.82
C VAL A 810 28.09 52.27 12.78
N TRP A 811 27.40 51.40 12.05
CA TRP A 811 25.96 51.50 11.84
C TRP A 811 25.30 50.12 11.86
N PRO A 812 24.13 49.96 12.50
CA PRO A 812 23.37 50.94 13.28
C PRO A 812 24.00 51.20 14.68
N PRO A 813 23.57 52.23 15.44
CA PRO A 813 23.96 52.34 16.84
C PRO A 813 23.58 51.06 17.59
N HIS A 814 24.45 50.58 18.49
CA HIS A 814 24.20 49.31 19.19
C HIS A 814 22.98 49.40 20.13
N VAL A 815 22.76 50.58 20.70
CA VAL A 815 21.72 50.86 21.71
C VAL A 815 21.03 52.18 21.41
N ASN A 816 19.71 52.23 21.64
CA ASN A 816 18.95 53.45 21.83
C ASN A 816 18.27 53.42 23.21
N GLN A 817 18.75 54.26 24.13
CA GLN A 817 18.19 54.38 25.48
C GLN A 817 17.08 55.45 25.51
N ILE A 818 15.82 55.03 25.69
CA ILE A 818 14.63 55.88 25.64
C ILE A 818 13.70 55.66 26.85
N GLU A 819 12.82 56.63 27.11
CA GLU A 819 11.83 56.54 28.19
C GLU A 819 10.76 55.51 27.83
N LEU A 820 10.67 54.41 28.58
CA LEU A 820 9.72 53.35 28.30
C LEU A 820 9.10 52.77 29.56
N HIS A 821 7.77 52.71 29.55
CA HIS A 821 6.92 52.14 30.60
C HIS A 821 5.48 52.02 30.07
N PRO A 822 4.53 51.38 30.77
CA PRO A 822 3.17 51.14 30.26
C PRO A 822 2.44 52.37 29.71
N TRP A 823 2.67 53.55 30.29
CA TRP A 823 2.04 54.81 29.86
C TRP A 823 2.74 55.55 28.70
N ALA A 824 3.98 55.17 28.35
CA ALA A 824 4.74 55.77 27.28
C ALA A 824 5.56 54.68 26.60
N GLN A 825 4.94 53.97 25.66
CA GLN A 825 5.53 52.78 25.04
C GLN A 825 6.37 53.10 23.80
N GLN A 826 6.28 54.34 23.29
CA GLN A 826 7.01 54.85 22.11
C GLN A 826 7.08 53.84 20.95
N ARG A 827 5.93 53.22 20.62
CA ARG A 827 5.85 52.04 19.75
C ARG A 827 6.57 52.20 18.42
N ASP A 828 6.47 53.37 17.78
CA ASP A 828 7.14 53.63 16.49
C ASP A 828 8.66 53.59 16.61
N ALA A 829 9.23 54.20 17.66
CA ALA A 829 10.67 54.20 17.91
C ALA A 829 11.17 52.80 18.28
N VAL A 830 10.42 52.08 19.12
CA VAL A 830 10.72 50.69 19.51
C VAL A 830 10.70 49.78 18.29
N GLU A 831 9.64 49.82 17.49
CA GLU A 831 9.51 49.01 16.28
C GLU A 831 10.63 49.34 15.27
N TYR A 832 10.99 50.61 15.11
CA TYR A 832 12.12 51.01 14.27
C TYR A 832 13.46 50.48 14.80
N CYS A 833 13.70 50.58 16.11
CA CYS A 833 14.91 50.04 16.73
C CYS A 833 14.99 48.52 16.57
N GLU A 834 13.90 47.79 16.84
CA GLU A 834 13.83 46.34 16.67
C GLU A 834 14.08 45.91 15.22
N LYS A 835 13.45 46.58 14.25
CA LYS A 835 13.66 46.32 12.81
C LYS A 835 15.11 46.53 12.37
N ASN A 836 15.83 47.43 13.03
CA ASN A 836 17.21 47.75 12.73
C ASN A 836 18.21 47.05 13.67
N ASN A 837 17.79 46.09 14.50
CA ASN A 837 18.65 45.41 15.49
C ASN A 837 19.36 46.37 16.47
N ILE A 838 18.69 47.46 16.85
CA ILE A 838 19.15 48.40 17.86
C ILE A 838 18.55 47.97 19.19
N VAL A 839 19.39 47.68 20.19
CA VAL A 839 18.92 47.30 21.54
C VAL A 839 18.22 48.49 22.18
N VAL A 840 17.05 48.24 22.75
CA VAL A 840 16.25 49.27 23.42
C VAL A 840 16.50 49.21 24.92
N GLU A 841 17.06 50.28 25.48
CA GLU A 841 17.18 50.45 26.93
C GLU A 841 16.05 51.36 27.45
N ALA A 842 15.28 50.86 28.41
CA ALA A 842 14.15 51.54 29.02
C ALA A 842 14.60 52.28 30.29
N TYR A 843 14.82 53.60 30.19
CA TYR A 843 15.01 54.42 31.39
C TYR A 843 13.68 54.86 31.98
N ALA A 844 13.72 55.24 33.27
CA ALA A 844 12.54 55.55 34.08
C ALA A 844 11.43 54.47 34.06
N PRO A 845 11.75 53.16 34.08
CA PRO A 845 10.74 52.10 33.96
C PRO A 845 9.72 52.13 35.12
N LEU A 846 10.09 52.72 36.26
CA LEU A 846 9.25 52.88 37.45
C LEU A 846 8.42 54.17 37.47
N VAL A 847 8.47 54.99 36.41
CA VAL A 847 7.74 56.28 36.29
C VAL A 847 7.97 57.21 37.48
N ARG A 848 9.18 57.18 38.06
CA ARG A 848 9.55 57.87 39.31
C ARG A 848 8.52 57.68 40.43
N ASN A 849 7.88 56.51 40.49
CA ASN A 849 6.82 56.13 41.43
C ASN A 849 5.50 56.95 41.32
N GLN A 850 5.31 57.77 40.28
CA GLN A 850 4.13 58.64 40.14
C GLN A 850 2.84 57.88 39.82
N LYS A 851 2.93 56.71 39.19
CA LYS A 851 1.78 55.88 38.80
C LYS A 851 1.60 54.63 39.70
N ALA A 852 2.28 54.57 40.85
CA ALA A 852 2.25 53.42 41.76
C ALA A 852 0.85 53.09 42.30
N ASP A 853 -0.06 54.08 42.34
CA ASP A 853 -1.44 53.92 42.80
C ASP A 853 -2.43 53.46 41.71
N ASN A 854 -1.97 53.21 40.48
CA ASN A 854 -2.82 52.72 39.40
C ASN A 854 -3.47 51.38 39.78
N LYS A 855 -4.80 51.30 39.61
CA LYS A 855 -5.61 50.13 40.02
C LYS A 855 -5.26 48.86 39.24
N ILE A 856 -4.96 48.98 37.95
CA ILE A 856 -4.57 47.85 37.09
C ILE A 856 -3.21 47.32 37.55
N LEU A 857 -2.24 48.22 37.74
CA LEU A 857 -0.90 47.86 38.23
C LEU A 857 -0.96 47.16 39.61
N LYS A 858 -1.75 47.69 40.55
CA LYS A 858 -1.95 47.06 41.87
C LYS A 858 -2.63 45.70 41.81
N SER A 859 -3.60 45.54 40.90
CA SER A 859 -4.29 44.27 40.69
C SER A 859 -3.32 43.20 40.18
N ILE A 860 -2.48 43.54 39.21
CA ILE A 860 -1.46 42.64 38.65
C ILE A 860 -0.40 42.32 39.71
N ALA A 861 0.08 43.32 40.44
CA ALA A 861 1.03 43.12 41.54
C ALA A 861 0.48 42.16 42.62
N SER A 862 -0.80 42.33 42.98
CA SER A 862 -1.49 41.44 43.94
C SER A 862 -1.66 40.02 43.42
N LYS A 863 -2.00 39.86 42.13
CA LYS A 863 -2.13 38.56 41.46
C LYS A 863 -0.83 37.75 41.55
N HIS A 864 0.31 38.41 41.38
CA HIS A 864 1.64 37.79 41.39
C HIS A 864 2.34 37.80 42.75
N ASN A 865 1.71 38.38 43.78
CA ASN A 865 2.29 38.56 45.11
C ASN A 865 3.66 39.26 45.09
N VAL A 866 3.78 40.31 44.27
CA VAL A 866 4.99 41.12 44.10
C VAL A 866 4.66 42.61 44.23
N SER A 867 5.68 43.47 44.27
CA SER A 867 5.48 44.91 44.29
C SER A 867 5.10 45.48 42.91
N PRO A 868 4.41 46.64 42.85
CA PRO A 868 4.18 47.36 41.60
C PRO A 868 5.46 47.62 40.79
N SER A 869 6.58 47.91 41.46
CA SER A 869 7.87 48.14 40.80
C SER A 869 8.39 46.89 40.09
N GLN A 870 8.27 45.72 40.73
CA GLN A 870 8.66 44.45 40.11
C GLN A 870 7.82 44.16 38.87
N VAL A 871 6.51 44.45 38.89
CA VAL A 871 5.64 44.31 37.70
C VAL A 871 6.13 45.20 36.55
N LEU A 872 6.47 46.47 36.83
CA LEU A 872 6.95 47.38 35.78
C LEU A 872 8.29 46.95 35.18
N ILE A 873 9.22 46.47 36.02
CA ILE A 873 10.51 45.94 35.53
C ILE A 873 10.27 44.66 34.71
N ARG A 874 9.44 43.74 35.20
CA ARG A 874 9.10 42.50 34.49
C ARG A 874 8.42 42.79 33.15
N TYR A 875 7.55 43.79 33.09
CA TYR A 875 6.93 44.26 31.86
C TYR A 875 7.98 44.67 30.83
N CYS A 876 8.98 45.49 31.22
CA CYS A 876 10.07 45.88 30.32
C CYS A 876 10.87 44.66 29.84
N LEU A 877 11.23 43.75 30.75
CA LEU A 877 11.99 42.53 30.41
C LEU A 877 11.21 41.64 29.41
N GLN A 878 9.90 41.44 29.62
CA GLN A 878 9.05 40.67 28.71
C GLN A 878 8.76 41.37 27.38
N LYS A 879 8.90 42.70 27.33
CA LYS A 879 8.94 43.49 26.09
C LYS A 879 10.32 43.49 25.40
N ASN A 880 11.30 42.75 25.95
CA ASN A 880 12.67 42.70 25.46
C ASN A 880 13.36 44.08 25.48
N TRP A 881 12.97 44.95 26.41
CA TRP A 881 13.67 46.18 26.74
C TRP A 881 14.61 45.92 27.91
N VAL A 882 15.77 46.58 27.93
CA VAL A 882 16.73 46.55 29.05
C VAL A 882 16.32 47.61 30.07
N PRO A 883 15.67 47.27 31.20
CA PRO A 883 15.20 48.27 32.15
C PRO A 883 16.34 48.82 33.01
N LEU A 884 16.28 50.12 33.28
CA LEU A 884 17.22 50.84 34.15
C LEU A 884 16.50 51.43 35.38
N PRO A 885 15.99 50.62 36.32
CA PRO A 885 15.43 51.12 37.56
C PRO A 885 16.49 51.87 38.40
N LYS A 886 16.05 52.96 39.02
CA LYS A 886 16.86 53.76 39.96
C LYS A 886 16.29 53.64 41.36
N SER A 887 17.16 53.42 42.36
CA SER A 887 16.82 53.51 43.79
C SER A 887 18.09 53.71 44.62
N ASP A 888 18.04 54.57 45.64
CA ASP A 888 19.12 54.72 46.63
C ASP A 888 18.79 54.00 47.96
N THR A 889 17.67 53.27 48.01
CA THR A 889 17.23 52.50 49.18
C THR A 889 17.58 51.02 49.00
N PRO A 890 18.45 50.44 49.86
CA PRO A 890 18.94 49.07 49.73
C PRO A 890 17.86 48.00 49.55
N GLU A 891 16.77 48.08 50.31
CA GLU A 891 15.69 47.10 50.28
C GLU A 891 14.96 47.13 48.92
N ARG A 892 14.77 48.32 48.35
CA ARG A 892 14.17 48.50 47.02
C ARG A 892 15.11 48.06 45.90
N ILE A 893 16.42 48.28 46.04
CA ILE A 893 17.42 47.79 45.07
C ILE A 893 17.34 46.26 44.97
N LYS A 894 17.34 45.58 46.12
CA LYS A 894 17.21 44.12 46.21
C LYS A 894 15.86 43.63 45.66
N ALA A 895 14.75 44.28 46.03
CA ALA A 895 13.43 43.92 45.51
C ALA A 895 13.32 44.10 43.99
N ASN A 896 13.95 45.14 43.43
CA ASN A 896 13.96 45.38 41.99
C ASN A 896 14.83 44.36 41.22
N ALA A 897 15.79 43.70 41.88
CA ALA A 897 16.55 42.59 41.30
C ALA A 897 15.74 41.29 41.28
N ASP A 898 14.81 41.12 42.21
CA ASP A 898 13.98 39.92 42.35
C ASP A 898 12.78 39.94 41.38
N VAL A 899 13.09 39.92 40.08
CA VAL A 899 12.10 40.05 38.99
C VAL A 899 12.13 38.87 38.00
N PHE A 900 12.92 37.85 38.31
CA PHE A 900 13.06 36.65 37.47
C PHE A 900 12.27 35.45 38.01
N GLY A 901 11.69 35.55 39.23
CA GLY A 901 10.92 34.49 39.86
C GLY A 901 9.45 34.39 39.44
N PHE A 902 8.95 35.28 38.57
CA PHE A 902 7.56 35.31 38.11
C PHE A 902 7.44 35.83 36.68
N ASP A 903 6.30 35.56 36.03
CA ASP A 903 5.96 35.99 34.67
C ASP A 903 4.59 36.68 34.65
N LEU A 904 4.47 37.78 33.91
CA LEU A 904 3.19 38.38 33.53
C LEU A 904 2.58 37.56 32.39
N ASP A 905 1.34 37.11 32.56
CA ASP A 905 0.65 36.38 31.50
C ASP A 905 0.11 37.31 30.40
N ASP A 906 -0.41 36.74 29.31
CA ASP A 906 -0.88 37.51 28.16
C ASP A 906 -1.98 38.52 28.52
N MET A 907 -2.82 38.22 29.53
CA MET A 907 -3.86 39.14 29.99
C MET A 907 -3.26 40.30 30.79
N ASP A 908 -2.26 40.04 31.63
CA ASP A 908 -1.54 41.08 32.37
C ASP A 908 -0.75 41.99 31.42
N MET A 909 -0.03 41.39 30.47
CA MET A 909 0.71 42.12 29.43
C MET A 909 -0.23 42.99 28.61
N LYS A 910 -1.37 42.46 28.18
CA LYS A 910 -2.39 43.23 27.45
C LYS A 910 -2.95 44.38 28.30
N ALA A 911 -3.24 44.13 29.57
CA ALA A 911 -3.79 45.17 30.45
C ALA A 911 -2.79 46.31 30.67
N LEU A 912 -1.48 46.04 30.69
CA LEU A 912 -0.42 47.06 30.74
C LEU A 912 -0.24 47.75 29.38
N ASP A 913 -0.33 47.02 28.27
CA ASP A 913 -0.25 47.58 26.92
C ASP A 913 -1.38 48.59 26.64
N ASP A 914 -2.57 48.34 27.19
CA ASP A 914 -3.75 49.19 27.04
C ASP A 914 -3.67 50.48 27.90
N LEU A 915 -2.59 50.68 28.70
CA LEU A 915 -2.34 51.89 29.48
C LEU A 915 -1.60 53.01 28.72
N ASP A 916 -1.23 52.79 27.46
CA ASP A 916 -0.45 53.77 26.71
C ASP A 916 -1.18 55.12 26.60
N GLU A 917 -0.54 56.19 27.06
CA GLU A 917 -1.03 57.57 26.97
C GLU A 917 -0.25 58.36 25.89
N GLY A 918 0.63 57.68 25.13
CA GLY A 918 1.50 58.29 24.12
C GLY A 918 2.43 59.34 24.75
N ALA A 919 2.59 60.48 24.07
CA ALA A 919 3.45 61.56 24.56
C ALA A 919 2.98 62.16 25.90
N ALA A 920 1.68 62.09 26.22
CA ALA A 920 1.14 62.63 27.46
C ALA A 920 1.50 61.77 28.69
N GLY A 921 1.84 60.49 28.49
CA GLY A 921 2.26 59.60 29.58
C GLY A 921 3.75 59.71 29.92
N ALA A 922 4.57 60.32 29.05
CA ALA A 922 5.99 60.52 29.27
C ALA A 922 6.23 61.55 30.38
N ILE A 923 7.18 61.29 31.28
CA ILE A 923 7.56 62.18 32.38
C ILE A 923 8.86 62.96 32.11
N VAL A 924 9.57 62.64 31.03
CA VAL A 924 10.74 63.42 30.55
C VAL A 924 10.48 64.08 29.19
N GLN A 925 9.71 63.41 28.31
CA GLN A 925 9.34 63.90 26.97
C GLN A 925 10.56 64.38 26.14
N ALA A 926 11.57 63.52 25.98
CA ALA A 926 12.81 63.85 25.31
C ALA A 926 12.91 63.40 23.84
N VAL A 927 12.01 62.53 23.38
CA VAL A 927 12.02 61.96 22.01
C VAL A 927 10.95 62.63 21.16
N ASP A 928 11.35 63.21 20.03
CA ASP A 928 10.43 63.60 18.96
C ASP A 928 10.50 62.55 17.84
N ASN A 929 9.38 61.85 17.64
CA ASN A 929 9.25 60.83 16.59
C ASN A 929 8.78 61.41 15.24
N TYR A 930 8.43 62.71 15.19
CA TYR A 930 7.74 63.31 14.06
C TYR A 930 8.56 64.20 13.17
#